data_AF-A0A1I8JH22-F1
#
_entry.id   AF-A0A1I8JH22-F1
#
_cell.length_a   1.000
_cell.length_b   1.000
_cell.length_c   1.000
_cell.angle_alpha   90.00
_cell.angle_beta   90.00
_cell.angle_gamma   90.00
#
_symmetry.space_group_name_H-M   'P 1'
#
loop_
_entity.id
_entity.type
_entity.pdbx_description
1 polymer ?
#
loop_
_entity_poly.entity_id
_entity_poly.type
_entity_poly.pdbx_seq_one_letter_code
_entity_poly.pdbx_strand_id
1 'polypeptide(L)'
;KGWWMAKTQKLAHIKEIKIFNRLDCCSNRLTNFVVTVDGHACVSYNSRSVFRVKTFRCNRVGRIVKISSRKRTYLTLCEVQVFGSYTKRSTGNKLSFNKCFQTSTGWNGVCKRAMDGNKSQDYKKHSCSHTKSPSGFWQGSFTRPARIKEVVIYNRLDCCSNRLNNFDIIVDGQVCARHRSSTFFSVKRFKCDKVGQNVIIRTNLKKWLTLCEVEVFGEYIKQKKRADKLSFNKCFQTSTGWNGVCKRAMDGNKSQDYKKHSCSHTKSPSGFWQGSFTRPARIKEVVIYNRLDCCSNRLNNFDIIVDGQVCARHRSSTFFSVKRFKCDKVGQNVIIRTNLKKWLTLCEVEVFGEYIKQKKRADMLPLSHCSQSSVGWSGVCSRAIDGNTNQYYWGYSCTHTKLQKGWWMAKTQKLAHIKEIKIFNRLDCCSNRLTNFVVTVDGHACASYNSRSVFKVKTFRCNRVGRIVKIFSRKRTYLTLCEVQVFGSYTKRSTGNKLSFNKCFQTSTGWNGVCKRAMDGNKSQDYKKHSCSHTKSPSGFWQGSFTRPARIKEVVIYNRLDCCSNRLNNFDIIVDGQVCARHRSSTFFSVKRFKCDKVGQNVIIRTNLKKWLTLCEVEVFGEYIKQKKRADMLPLSHCSQSSVGWSGVCSRAIDGNTNQYYWGYSCTHTKLQKGWWMAKTQKLAHIKEIKIFNRLDCCSNRLTNFVVTVDGHACASYNSRSVFRVKTFRCNRVGRTVMIRSRKRTYLTLCEVQVFGSYTKRSTGKKLKFNKCFQNSVAHKGVCERAIDGNTNQNYGAKSCTHTKNPVGGYWHASLSRPAHIKEVVIYNRLDCCSNRLNSFDIIVDGHVCVRHRSSTFFSVKSFKCNRVGRNVAIKSHSKKWLTLCEVEVFGEYTKLAAKRSDVLPLSHCSQSSVGWNGVCSRAIDGNTNQHYWGHSCTHTKLQKGWWTAKTQKLAHIKEIKIFNRVDCCSNRLTNFVVTVDGHVCASYNSRSVFKVKTFKCNKVGRVVMIRSRKRTYLTLCEVQVFGKYFKRRPKFEYLGCFYDSEEYPDFFIKAASNSKMTQRKCNRFCKSRGTTYFAVQSGNRCFCGENYGNNGEAEDGDCNVPCSGDSGIKCGGKMRNAVFEVDKNVS
;
A
#
# COMPACT_ATOMS: atom_id res chain seq x y z
N LYS A 1 -21.47 -67.25 10.03
CA LYS A 1 -21.44 -67.20 8.53
C LYS A 1 -20.14 -66.51 8.11
N GLY A 2 -19.36 -67.10 7.20
CA GLY A 2 -18.09 -66.54 6.76
C GLY A 2 -18.25 -65.22 5.97
N TRP A 3 -17.28 -64.32 6.10
CA TRP A 3 -17.22 -63.06 5.35
C TRP A 3 -15.79 -62.68 4.99
N TRP A 4 -15.65 -61.94 3.88
CA TRP A 4 -14.40 -61.34 3.43
C TRP A 4 -14.61 -59.84 3.19
N MET A 5 -13.58 -59.03 3.42
CA MET A 5 -13.67 -57.58 3.28
C MET A 5 -12.35 -56.96 2.81
N ALA A 6 -12.43 -56.01 1.87
CA ALA A 6 -11.30 -55.18 1.47
C ALA A 6 -11.64 -53.69 1.54
N LYS A 7 -10.61 -52.86 1.75
CA LYS A 7 -10.72 -51.40 1.85
C LYS A 7 -9.93 -50.73 0.73
N THR A 8 -10.57 -49.85 -0.03
CA THR A 8 -9.90 -49.03 -1.03
C THR A 8 -9.08 -47.91 -0.40
N GLN A 9 -8.03 -47.45 -1.10
CA GLN A 9 -7.16 -46.37 -0.63
C GLN A 9 -7.91 -45.05 -0.41
N LYS A 10 -8.85 -44.72 -1.31
CA LYS A 10 -9.69 -43.51 -1.28
C LYS A 10 -11.14 -43.87 -1.62
N LEU A 11 -12.07 -42.98 -1.31
CA LEU A 11 -13.48 -43.11 -1.71
C LEU A 11 -13.55 -43.35 -3.23
N ALA A 12 -14.21 -44.44 -3.63
CA ALA A 12 -14.27 -44.89 -5.01
C ALA A 12 -15.70 -45.15 -5.45
N HIS A 13 -15.99 -44.88 -6.72
CA HIS A 13 -17.18 -45.35 -7.40
C HIS A 13 -16.90 -46.77 -7.91
N ILE A 14 -17.35 -47.76 -7.16
CA ILE A 14 -17.19 -49.19 -7.46
C ILE A 14 -18.24 -49.57 -8.49
N LYS A 15 -17.80 -49.80 -9.72
CA LYS A 15 -18.67 -50.14 -10.85
C LYS A 15 -18.93 -51.64 -10.87
N GLU A 16 -17.88 -52.43 -10.78
CA GLU A 16 -17.93 -53.88 -10.97
C GLU A 16 -17.05 -54.61 -9.96
N ILE A 17 -17.45 -55.83 -9.60
CA ILE A 17 -16.73 -56.71 -8.70
C ILE A 17 -16.67 -58.09 -9.35
N LYS A 18 -15.46 -58.58 -9.60
CA LYS A 18 -15.21 -59.90 -10.19
C LYS A 18 -14.73 -60.84 -9.10
N ILE A 19 -15.44 -61.95 -8.93
CA ILE A 19 -15.19 -62.93 -7.86
C ILE A 19 -14.74 -64.23 -8.50
N PHE A 20 -13.59 -64.74 -8.06
CA PHE A 20 -13.01 -66.02 -8.47
C PHE A 20 -13.29 -67.04 -7.37
N ASN A 21 -14.03 -68.08 -7.73
CA ASN A 21 -14.39 -69.16 -6.82
C ASN A 21 -13.26 -70.19 -6.72
N ARG A 22 -13.18 -70.85 -5.57
CA ARG A 22 -12.32 -72.01 -5.36
C ARG A 22 -12.98 -73.25 -5.97
N LEU A 23 -12.25 -74.02 -6.79
CA LEU A 23 -12.80 -75.16 -7.55
C LEU A 23 -12.22 -76.53 -7.17
N ASP A 24 -11.01 -76.59 -6.62
CA ASP A 24 -10.33 -77.82 -6.18
C ASP A 24 -11.09 -78.53 -5.04
N CYS A 25 -11.74 -77.78 -4.15
CA CYS A 25 -12.73 -78.35 -3.23
C CYS A 25 -13.77 -77.30 -2.81
N CYS A 26 -15.00 -77.76 -2.54
CA CYS A 26 -16.06 -76.98 -1.90
C CYS A 26 -16.60 -75.77 -2.71
N SER A 27 -16.59 -75.88 -4.04
CA SER A 27 -17.05 -74.84 -4.98
C SER A 27 -18.53 -74.43 -4.79
N ASN A 28 -19.35 -75.32 -4.23
CA ASN A 28 -20.75 -75.11 -3.87
C ASN A 28 -20.95 -74.20 -2.62
N ARG A 29 -19.88 -73.79 -1.92
CA ARG A 29 -19.95 -72.87 -0.77
C ARG A 29 -20.22 -71.42 -1.19
N LEU A 30 -19.90 -71.04 -2.44
CA LEU A 30 -20.11 -69.69 -2.99
C LEU A 30 -21.40 -69.56 -3.82
N THR A 31 -22.44 -70.31 -3.48
CA THR A 31 -23.72 -70.30 -4.22
C THR A 31 -24.79 -69.39 -3.64
N ASN A 32 -24.63 -68.93 -2.39
CA ASN A 32 -25.56 -67.99 -1.75
C ASN A 32 -24.82 -66.97 -0.87
N PHE A 33 -24.63 -65.75 -1.39
CA PHE A 33 -23.89 -64.67 -0.74
C PHE A 33 -24.43 -63.28 -1.11
N VAL A 34 -24.03 -62.27 -0.34
CA VAL A 34 -24.32 -60.86 -0.61
C VAL A 34 -23.02 -60.07 -0.68
N VAL A 35 -22.93 -59.18 -1.65
CA VAL A 35 -21.84 -58.18 -1.74
C VAL A 35 -22.41 -56.82 -1.34
N THR A 36 -21.72 -56.19 -0.40
CA THR A 36 -22.06 -54.88 0.13
C THR A 36 -20.91 -53.90 -0.09
N VAL A 37 -21.25 -52.66 -0.41
CA VAL A 37 -20.33 -51.52 -0.43
C VAL A 37 -20.71 -50.57 0.68
N ASP A 38 -19.82 -50.37 1.64
CA ASP A 38 -20.08 -49.61 2.86
C ASP A 38 -21.39 -50.07 3.55
N GLY A 39 -21.65 -51.39 3.57
CA GLY A 39 -22.86 -51.97 4.18
C GLY A 39 -24.13 -51.90 3.32
N HIS A 40 -24.16 -51.13 2.22
CA HIS A 40 -25.26 -51.18 1.26
C HIS A 40 -25.11 -52.38 0.32
N ALA A 41 -26.11 -53.26 0.28
CA ALA A 41 -26.12 -54.35 -0.70
C ALA A 41 -26.19 -53.79 -2.13
N CYS A 42 -25.34 -54.33 -3.01
CA CYS A 42 -25.41 -54.08 -4.44
C CYS A 42 -25.47 -55.36 -5.26
N VAL A 43 -25.11 -56.50 -4.68
CA VAL A 43 -25.23 -57.82 -5.32
C VAL A 43 -25.82 -58.77 -4.29
N SER A 44 -26.88 -59.48 -4.66
CA SER A 44 -27.40 -60.63 -3.92
C SER A 44 -27.36 -61.82 -4.87
N TYR A 45 -26.51 -62.80 -4.58
CA TYR A 45 -26.36 -63.98 -5.42
C TYR A 45 -26.94 -65.19 -4.68
N ASN A 46 -27.90 -65.87 -5.31
CA ASN A 46 -28.47 -67.12 -4.83
C ASN A 46 -28.76 -68.00 -6.05
N SER A 47 -27.86 -68.92 -6.38
CA SER A 47 -28.00 -69.83 -7.52
C SER A 47 -27.40 -71.18 -7.18
N ARG A 48 -28.03 -72.28 -7.60
CA ARG A 48 -27.45 -73.63 -7.44
C ARG A 48 -26.22 -73.87 -8.33
N SER A 49 -26.03 -73.05 -9.37
CA SER A 49 -24.89 -73.13 -10.31
C SER A 49 -23.56 -72.74 -9.65
N VAL A 50 -22.55 -73.61 -9.74
CA VAL A 50 -21.15 -73.26 -9.44
C VAL A 50 -20.57 -72.45 -10.60
N PHE A 51 -19.75 -71.44 -10.28
CA PHE A 51 -19.01 -70.66 -11.30
C PHE A 51 -17.52 -70.64 -10.97
N ARG A 52 -16.66 -70.59 -11.99
CA ARG A 52 -15.20 -70.33 -11.83
C ARG A 52 -14.95 -68.85 -11.55
N VAL A 53 -15.52 -67.98 -12.38
CA VAL A 53 -15.41 -66.52 -12.26
C VAL A 53 -16.73 -65.87 -12.62
N LYS A 54 -17.17 -64.87 -11.86
CA LYS A 54 -18.35 -64.09 -12.20
C LYS A 54 -18.16 -62.61 -11.89
N THR A 55 -18.57 -61.76 -12.83
CA THR A 55 -18.54 -60.31 -12.70
C THR A 55 -19.91 -59.81 -12.30
N PHE A 56 -19.96 -58.96 -11.28
CA PHE A 56 -21.19 -58.37 -10.76
C PHE A 56 -21.12 -56.85 -10.85
N ARG A 57 -22.15 -56.23 -11.44
CA ARG A 57 -22.32 -54.78 -11.41
C ARG A 57 -22.79 -54.35 -10.03
N CYS A 58 -22.16 -53.31 -9.48
CA CYS A 58 -22.45 -52.80 -8.14
C CYS A 58 -22.86 -51.33 -8.17
N ASN A 59 -22.20 -50.48 -8.97
CA ASN A 59 -22.47 -49.04 -9.12
C ASN A 59 -22.74 -48.31 -7.79
N ARG A 60 -21.89 -48.52 -6.79
CA ARG A 60 -21.98 -47.86 -5.47
C ARG A 60 -20.71 -47.06 -5.17
N VAL A 61 -20.88 -45.98 -4.41
CA VAL A 61 -19.75 -45.21 -3.87
C VAL A 61 -19.46 -45.66 -2.44
N GLY A 62 -18.22 -46.05 -2.18
CA GLY A 62 -17.79 -46.47 -0.84
C GLY A 62 -16.29 -46.76 -0.79
N ARG A 63 -15.82 -47.25 0.35
CA ARG A 63 -14.44 -47.72 0.50
C ARG A 63 -14.35 -49.19 0.88
N ILE A 64 -15.39 -49.75 1.49
CA ILE A 64 -15.39 -51.10 2.02
C ILE A 64 -16.22 -51.98 1.10
N VAL A 65 -15.59 -52.96 0.47
CA VAL A 65 -16.29 -54.04 -0.22
C VAL A 65 -16.30 -55.24 0.71
N LYS A 66 -17.49 -55.74 1.04
CA LYS A 66 -17.65 -56.92 1.90
C LYS A 66 -18.52 -57.97 1.22
N ILE A 67 -18.00 -59.19 1.10
CA ILE A 67 -18.71 -60.38 0.62
C ILE A 67 -19.08 -61.20 1.86
N SER A 68 -20.37 -61.50 2.04
CA SER A 68 -20.85 -62.29 3.18
C SER A 68 -21.64 -63.48 2.68
N SER A 69 -21.23 -64.69 3.08
CA SER A 69 -22.01 -65.90 2.80
C SER A 69 -23.33 -65.84 3.57
N ARG A 70 -24.42 -66.23 2.93
CA ARG A 70 -25.71 -66.43 3.59
C ARG A 70 -25.87 -67.85 4.12
N LYS A 71 -25.00 -68.78 3.71
CA LYS A 71 -24.95 -70.14 4.27
C LYS A 71 -24.20 -70.14 5.61
N ARG A 72 -24.55 -71.08 6.49
CA ARG A 72 -23.78 -71.36 7.72
C ARG A 72 -22.58 -72.26 7.39
N THR A 73 -21.73 -71.83 6.45
CA THR A 73 -20.52 -72.56 6.04
C THR A 73 -19.32 -71.60 6.02
N TYR A 74 -18.13 -72.16 5.81
CA TYR A 74 -16.94 -71.39 5.43
C TYR A 74 -17.16 -70.67 4.10
N LEU A 75 -16.60 -69.46 3.98
CA LEU A 75 -16.52 -68.71 2.73
C LEU A 75 -15.16 -68.97 2.09
N THR A 76 -15.14 -69.50 0.88
CA THR A 76 -13.93 -69.79 0.11
C THR A 76 -13.87 -68.86 -1.11
N LEU A 77 -12.76 -68.15 -1.28
CA LEU A 77 -12.52 -67.20 -2.36
C LEU A 77 -11.07 -67.37 -2.85
N CYS A 78 -10.83 -67.35 -4.16
CA CYS A 78 -9.47 -67.33 -4.71
C CYS A 78 -8.97 -65.89 -4.88
N GLU A 79 -9.78 -65.06 -5.54
CA GLU A 79 -9.44 -63.66 -5.81
C GLU A 79 -10.71 -62.82 -5.88
N VAL A 80 -10.61 -61.57 -5.45
CA VAL A 80 -11.66 -60.56 -5.62
C VAL A 80 -11.06 -59.33 -6.26
N GLN A 81 -11.50 -59.00 -7.47
CA GLN A 81 -11.08 -57.80 -8.19
C GLN A 81 -12.19 -56.76 -8.15
N VAL A 82 -11.84 -55.54 -7.74
CA VAL A 82 -12.79 -54.43 -7.58
C VAL A 82 -12.46 -53.35 -8.62
N PHE A 83 -13.37 -53.15 -9.58
CA PHE A 83 -13.20 -52.20 -10.67
C PHE A 83 -14.02 -50.94 -10.43
N GLY A 84 -13.41 -49.79 -10.71
CA GLY A 84 -14.04 -48.51 -10.50
C GLY A 84 -13.09 -47.34 -10.68
N SER A 85 -13.55 -46.15 -10.29
CA SER A 85 -12.78 -44.91 -10.36
C SER A 85 -12.84 -44.17 -9.04
N TYR A 86 -11.73 -43.59 -8.59
CA TYR A 86 -11.73 -42.73 -7.41
C TYR A 86 -12.62 -41.51 -7.61
N THR A 87 -13.37 -41.12 -6.57
CA THR A 87 -14.23 -39.93 -6.64
C THR A 87 -13.38 -38.68 -6.85
N LYS A 88 -13.87 -37.72 -7.64
CA LYS A 88 -13.22 -36.41 -7.85
C LYS A 88 -12.90 -35.73 -6.51
N ARG A 89 -11.81 -34.96 -6.48
CA ARG A 89 -11.41 -34.16 -5.30
C ARG A 89 -12.50 -33.14 -4.97
N SER A 90 -12.62 -32.80 -3.69
CA SER A 90 -13.55 -31.78 -3.17
C SER A 90 -13.40 -30.46 -3.93
N THR A 91 -14.52 -29.79 -4.17
CA THR A 91 -14.55 -28.46 -4.78
C THR A 91 -14.26 -27.38 -3.74
N GLY A 92 -13.15 -26.66 -3.87
CA GLY A 92 -12.76 -25.56 -2.99
C GLY A 92 -11.58 -25.87 -2.07
N ASN A 93 -11.14 -24.87 -1.31
CA ASN A 93 -9.99 -25.01 -0.41
C ASN A 93 -10.40 -25.71 0.89
N LYS A 94 -9.56 -26.60 1.43
CA LYS A 94 -9.76 -27.17 2.77
C LYS A 94 -9.67 -26.03 3.80
N LEU A 95 -10.71 -25.89 4.60
CA LEU A 95 -10.79 -24.94 5.70
C LEU A 95 -10.31 -25.62 6.99
N SER A 96 -9.58 -24.87 7.82
CA SER A 96 -9.03 -25.37 9.08
C SER A 96 -9.85 -24.87 10.26
N PHE A 97 -10.35 -25.80 11.08
CA PHE A 97 -10.93 -25.47 12.38
C PHE A 97 -9.84 -24.98 13.34
N ASN A 98 -10.17 -23.98 14.17
CA ASN A 98 -9.27 -23.48 15.22
C ASN A 98 -9.75 -23.82 16.63
N LYS A 99 -11.04 -24.11 16.80
CA LYS A 99 -11.64 -24.53 18.06
C LYS A 99 -12.61 -25.67 17.80
N CYS A 100 -12.76 -26.55 18.77
CA CYS A 100 -13.82 -27.54 18.78
C CYS A 100 -14.51 -27.59 20.13
N PHE A 101 -15.75 -28.06 20.10
CA PHE A 101 -16.56 -28.35 21.27
C PHE A 101 -17.33 -29.65 21.01
N GLN A 102 -17.60 -30.42 22.05
CA GLN A 102 -18.53 -31.54 21.98
C GLN A 102 -19.33 -31.61 23.27
N THR A 103 -20.56 -32.13 23.18
CA THR A 103 -21.50 -32.21 24.33
C THR A 103 -20.92 -32.79 25.61
N SER A 104 -20.07 -33.80 25.49
CA SER A 104 -19.40 -34.48 26.59
C SER A 104 -18.25 -35.29 26.04
N THR A 105 -17.27 -35.64 26.85
CA THR A 105 -16.14 -36.50 26.45
C THR A 105 -16.29 -37.87 27.08
N GLY A 106 -16.41 -38.90 26.25
CA GLY A 106 -16.39 -40.30 26.67
C GLY A 106 -15.09 -40.97 26.25
N TRP A 107 -14.55 -41.85 27.10
CA TRP A 107 -13.46 -42.77 26.76
C TRP A 107 -12.19 -42.09 26.21
N ASN A 108 -11.88 -40.86 26.66
CA ASN A 108 -10.80 -40.01 26.13
C ASN A 108 -10.94 -39.60 24.64
N GLY A 109 -12.13 -39.75 24.05
CA GLY A 109 -12.45 -39.29 22.71
C GLY A 109 -12.70 -37.78 22.64
N VAL A 110 -11.66 -36.97 22.87
CA VAL A 110 -11.74 -35.49 22.84
C VAL A 110 -12.10 -34.95 21.45
N CYS A 111 -12.72 -33.77 21.38
CA CYS A 111 -13.24 -33.22 20.12
C CYS A 111 -12.17 -32.97 19.06
N LYS A 112 -10.92 -32.70 19.49
CA LYS A 112 -9.80 -32.41 18.59
C LYS A 112 -9.46 -33.59 17.68
N ARG A 113 -9.73 -34.83 18.11
CA ARG A 113 -9.47 -36.04 17.31
C ARG A 113 -10.21 -36.06 15.98
N ALA A 114 -11.38 -35.43 15.90
CA ALA A 114 -12.15 -35.36 14.66
C ALA A 114 -11.72 -34.21 13.73
N MET A 115 -10.63 -33.49 14.03
CA MET A 115 -10.12 -32.39 13.20
C MET A 115 -8.59 -32.33 13.16
N ASP A 116 -7.91 -33.39 13.59
CA ASP A 116 -6.44 -33.45 13.65
C ASP A 116 -5.82 -34.02 12.37
N GLY A 117 -6.64 -34.52 11.44
CA GLY A 117 -6.21 -35.10 10.18
C GLY A 117 -5.96 -36.62 10.24
N ASN A 118 -6.16 -37.29 11.38
CA ASN A 118 -6.00 -38.73 11.52
C ASN A 118 -7.23 -39.49 10.96
N LYS A 119 -7.11 -39.95 9.72
CA LYS A 119 -8.21 -40.62 8.99
C LYS A 119 -8.21 -42.15 9.11
N SER A 120 -7.60 -42.72 10.16
CA SER A 120 -7.48 -44.18 10.28
C SER A 120 -8.82 -44.88 10.50
N GLN A 121 -9.81 -44.19 11.07
CA GLN A 121 -11.16 -44.70 11.37
C GLN A 121 -11.16 -45.83 12.41
N ASP A 122 -10.10 -45.89 13.20
CA ASP A 122 -9.84 -46.86 14.25
C ASP A 122 -9.68 -46.12 15.57
N TYR A 123 -10.54 -46.42 16.52
CA TYR A 123 -10.55 -45.77 17.82
C TYR A 123 -9.26 -46.01 18.63
N LYS A 124 -8.70 -47.23 18.54
CA LYS A 124 -7.48 -47.60 19.28
C LYS A 124 -6.27 -46.81 18.78
N LYS A 125 -6.31 -46.32 17.55
CA LYS A 125 -5.30 -45.42 16.96
C LYS A 125 -5.54 -43.93 17.28
N HIS A 126 -6.32 -43.66 18.32
CA HIS A 126 -6.70 -42.32 18.79
C HIS A 126 -7.31 -41.42 17.71
N SER A 127 -7.94 -42.00 16.69
CA SER A 127 -8.44 -41.23 15.55
C SER A 127 -9.83 -40.65 15.74
N CYS A 128 -10.57 -41.04 16.78
CA CYS A 128 -11.98 -40.64 16.88
C CYS A 128 -12.33 -39.88 18.16
N SER A 129 -13.14 -38.83 17.99
CA SER A 129 -13.88 -38.18 19.07
C SER A 129 -15.08 -39.04 19.48
N HIS A 130 -15.51 -38.92 20.73
CA HIS A 130 -16.58 -39.74 21.29
C HIS A 130 -17.31 -39.02 22.43
N THR A 131 -18.64 -38.98 22.35
CA THR A 131 -19.48 -38.36 23.39
C THR A 131 -19.89 -39.37 24.47
N LYS A 132 -19.93 -38.94 25.74
CA LYS A 132 -20.42 -39.77 26.85
C LYS A 132 -21.96 -39.75 26.94
N SER A 133 -22.57 -38.64 26.55
CA SER A 133 -24.02 -38.45 26.55
C SER A 133 -24.65 -38.99 25.26
N PRO A 134 -25.79 -39.71 25.34
CA PRO A 134 -26.59 -40.05 24.17
C PRO A 134 -27.18 -38.78 23.53
N SER A 135 -27.47 -38.83 22.22
CA SER A 135 -27.95 -37.67 21.45
C SER A 135 -26.96 -36.50 21.41
N GLY A 136 -25.66 -36.82 21.44
CA GLY A 136 -24.58 -35.84 21.48
C GLY A 136 -24.34 -35.07 20.17
N PHE A 137 -23.61 -33.96 20.27
CA PHE A 137 -23.12 -33.22 19.10
C PHE A 137 -21.62 -32.93 19.21
N TRP A 138 -21.00 -32.76 18.04
CA TRP A 138 -19.64 -32.27 17.87
C TRP A 138 -19.70 -30.97 17.05
N GLN A 139 -18.85 -30.01 17.39
CA GLN A 139 -18.75 -28.71 16.74
C GLN A 139 -17.30 -28.37 16.43
N GLY A 140 -17.04 -27.95 15.20
CA GLY A 140 -15.82 -27.28 14.79
C GLY A 140 -16.09 -25.83 14.43
N SER A 141 -15.20 -24.92 14.84
CA SER A 141 -15.28 -23.48 14.58
C SER A 141 -14.10 -23.00 13.75
N PHE A 142 -14.35 -22.06 12.84
CA PHE A 142 -13.32 -21.36 12.06
C PHE A 142 -12.91 -20.03 12.71
N THR A 143 -11.77 -19.47 12.29
CA THR A 143 -11.34 -18.13 12.73
C THR A 143 -12.25 -17.00 12.22
N ARG A 144 -12.84 -17.17 11.04
CA ARG A 144 -13.76 -16.23 10.40
C ARG A 144 -14.82 -16.97 9.56
N PRO A 145 -16.00 -16.36 9.30
CA PRO A 145 -17.04 -16.99 8.50
C PRO A 145 -16.55 -17.39 7.10
N ALA A 146 -16.99 -18.57 6.66
CA ALA A 146 -16.70 -19.10 5.34
C ALA A 146 -17.99 -19.53 4.64
N ARG A 147 -18.00 -19.46 3.31
CA ARG A 147 -18.98 -20.16 2.49
C ARG A 147 -18.53 -21.62 2.40
N ILE A 148 -19.29 -22.50 3.03
CA ILE A 148 -19.00 -23.93 3.09
C ILE A 148 -19.66 -24.57 1.88
N LYS A 149 -18.86 -25.26 1.06
CA LYS A 149 -19.26 -25.95 -0.18
C LYS A 149 -19.46 -27.46 0.04
N GLU A 150 -18.64 -28.07 0.88
CA GLU A 150 -18.68 -29.50 1.15
C GLU A 150 -18.21 -29.82 2.57
N VAL A 151 -18.87 -30.79 3.22
CA VAL A 151 -18.45 -31.39 4.50
C VAL A 151 -18.20 -32.87 4.28
N VAL A 152 -17.04 -33.37 4.71
CA VAL A 152 -16.63 -34.77 4.57
C VAL A 152 -16.50 -35.38 5.96
N ILE A 153 -17.20 -36.47 6.20
CA ILE A 153 -17.22 -37.14 7.51
C ILE A 153 -16.63 -38.54 7.37
N TYR A 154 -15.67 -38.85 8.24
CA TYR A 154 -15.06 -40.17 8.38
C TYR A 154 -15.67 -40.84 9.61
N ASN A 155 -16.36 -41.95 9.38
CA ASN A 155 -17.01 -42.75 10.41
C ASN A 155 -15.99 -43.70 11.09
N ARG A 156 -16.34 -44.20 12.27
CA ARG A 156 -15.61 -45.27 12.96
C ARG A 156 -15.89 -46.62 12.31
N LEU A 157 -14.86 -47.45 12.13
CA LEU A 157 -14.97 -48.74 11.44
C LEU A 157 -14.54 -49.95 12.26
N ASP A 158 -13.73 -49.77 13.31
CA ASP A 158 -13.31 -50.86 14.20
C ASP A 158 -14.47 -51.43 15.03
N CYS A 159 -15.49 -50.63 15.33
CA CYS A 159 -16.80 -51.12 15.79
C CYS A 159 -17.88 -50.02 15.67
N CYS A 160 -19.15 -50.41 15.81
CA CYS A 160 -20.26 -49.48 16.06
C CYS A 160 -20.47 -48.38 14.99
N SER A 161 -20.13 -48.65 13.73
CA SER A 161 -20.28 -47.72 12.59
C SER A 161 -21.72 -47.25 12.37
N ASN A 162 -22.71 -48.03 12.83
CA ASN A 162 -24.13 -47.71 12.78
C ASN A 162 -24.54 -46.52 13.66
N ARG A 163 -23.67 -46.01 14.55
CA ARG A 163 -23.95 -44.83 15.39
C ARG A 163 -24.05 -43.51 14.59
N LEU A 164 -23.60 -43.48 13.33
CA LEU A 164 -23.74 -42.35 12.40
C LEU A 164 -24.84 -42.55 11.34
N ASN A 165 -25.81 -43.43 11.56
CA ASN A 165 -26.86 -43.70 10.59
C ASN A 165 -27.93 -42.58 10.50
N ASN A 166 -28.09 -41.77 11.55
CA ASN A 166 -29.06 -40.69 11.57
C ASN A 166 -28.48 -39.45 12.29
N PHE A 167 -28.11 -38.42 11.51
CA PHE A 167 -27.57 -37.16 12.04
C PHE A 167 -27.85 -35.97 11.11
N ASP A 168 -27.70 -34.76 11.65
CA ASP A 168 -27.78 -33.51 10.92
C ASP A 168 -26.42 -32.81 10.88
N ILE A 169 -26.11 -32.19 9.74
CA ILE A 169 -25.00 -31.24 9.57
C ILE A 169 -25.61 -29.84 9.61
N ILE A 170 -25.14 -29.02 10.55
CA ILE A 170 -25.71 -27.70 10.84
C ILE A 170 -24.59 -26.66 10.75
N VAL A 171 -24.81 -25.58 10.00
CA VAL A 171 -23.87 -24.46 9.84
C VAL A 171 -24.51 -23.21 10.45
N ASP A 172 -23.92 -22.69 11.54
CA ASP A 172 -24.46 -21.54 12.31
C ASP A 172 -26.00 -21.61 12.53
N GLY A 173 -26.49 -22.80 12.91
CA GLY A 173 -27.91 -23.05 13.17
C GLY A 173 -28.78 -23.32 11.94
N GLN A 174 -28.23 -23.31 10.73
CA GLN A 174 -28.92 -23.73 9.51
C GLN A 174 -28.60 -25.19 9.19
N VAL A 175 -29.62 -26.03 9.03
CA VAL A 175 -29.41 -27.40 8.56
C VAL A 175 -28.87 -27.35 7.13
N CYS A 176 -27.62 -27.79 6.98
CA CYS A 176 -26.89 -27.85 5.72
C CYS A 176 -27.17 -29.16 4.98
N ALA A 177 -27.15 -30.28 5.71
CA ALA A 177 -27.48 -31.59 5.17
C ALA A 177 -28.06 -32.49 6.25
N ARG A 178 -28.90 -33.45 5.87
CA ARG A 178 -29.43 -34.49 6.75
C ARG A 178 -28.99 -35.85 6.23
N HIS A 179 -28.53 -36.71 7.13
CA HIS A 179 -28.26 -38.11 6.82
C HIS A 179 -29.24 -39.00 7.56
N ARG A 180 -29.93 -39.86 6.80
CA ARG A 180 -30.84 -40.91 7.29
C ARG A 180 -30.51 -42.17 6.48
N SER A 181 -30.11 -43.24 7.14
CA SER A 181 -29.75 -44.51 6.48
C SER A 181 -29.96 -45.68 7.44
N SER A 182 -30.35 -46.84 6.92
CA SER A 182 -30.41 -48.09 7.69
C SER A 182 -29.03 -48.76 7.82
N THR A 183 -28.10 -48.45 6.92
CA THR A 183 -26.72 -48.99 6.88
C THR A 183 -25.69 -47.90 7.18
N PHE A 184 -24.51 -48.32 7.63
CA PHE A 184 -23.40 -47.40 7.92
C PHE A 184 -22.75 -46.86 6.64
N PHE A 185 -21.77 -45.98 6.79
CA PHE A 185 -20.84 -45.60 5.71
C PHE A 185 -19.43 -45.48 6.27
N SER A 186 -18.40 -45.60 5.43
CA SER A 186 -17.02 -45.37 5.84
C SER A 186 -16.66 -43.88 5.77
N VAL A 187 -16.81 -43.26 4.61
CA VAL A 187 -16.56 -41.84 4.37
C VAL A 187 -17.66 -41.31 3.48
N LYS A 188 -18.28 -40.20 3.86
CA LYS A 188 -19.36 -39.60 3.07
C LYS A 188 -19.15 -38.11 2.91
N ARG A 189 -19.41 -37.64 1.69
CA ARG A 189 -19.34 -36.23 1.30
C ARG A 189 -20.75 -35.66 1.28
N PHE A 190 -20.91 -34.49 1.87
CA PHE A 190 -22.18 -33.78 1.94
C PHE A 190 -22.01 -32.42 1.30
N LYS A 191 -22.80 -32.15 0.25
CA LYS A 191 -22.88 -30.80 -0.33
C LYS A 191 -23.48 -29.86 0.70
N CYS A 192 -22.91 -28.67 0.78
CA CYS A 192 -23.34 -27.60 1.65
C CYS A 192 -23.26 -26.30 0.86
N ASP A 193 -24.23 -25.41 0.95
CA ASP A 193 -24.05 -24.02 0.45
C ASP A 193 -24.53 -23.06 1.51
N LYS A 194 -23.91 -23.18 2.69
CA LYS A 194 -24.23 -22.37 3.85
C LYS A 194 -23.02 -21.54 4.23
N VAL A 195 -23.30 -20.31 4.66
CA VAL A 195 -22.29 -19.41 5.20
C VAL A 195 -22.33 -19.51 6.71
N GLY A 196 -21.18 -19.78 7.32
CA GLY A 196 -21.07 -19.77 8.76
C GLY A 196 -19.66 -19.92 9.27
N GLN A 197 -19.52 -19.76 10.58
CA GLN A 197 -18.26 -19.93 11.30
C GLN A 197 -18.20 -21.26 12.06
N ASN A 198 -19.35 -21.85 12.42
CA ASN A 198 -19.43 -23.10 13.15
C ASN A 198 -20.11 -24.19 12.32
N VAL A 199 -19.52 -25.39 12.34
CA VAL A 199 -20.08 -26.61 11.74
C VAL A 199 -20.37 -27.59 12.87
N ILE A 200 -21.62 -27.99 13.00
CA ILE A 200 -22.12 -28.89 14.03
C ILE A 200 -22.59 -30.18 13.37
N ILE A 201 -22.13 -31.31 13.88
CA ILE A 201 -22.61 -32.65 13.55
C ILE A 201 -23.38 -33.16 14.76
N ARG A 202 -24.69 -33.38 14.62
CA ARG A 202 -25.57 -33.80 15.71
C ARG A 202 -26.28 -35.10 15.38
N THR A 203 -26.07 -36.13 16.20
CA THR A 203 -26.82 -37.39 16.03
C THR A 203 -28.27 -37.21 16.49
N ASN A 204 -29.20 -37.80 15.75
CA ASN A 204 -30.61 -37.90 16.16
C ASN A 204 -30.94 -39.29 16.71
N LEU A 205 -29.94 -40.17 16.81
CA LEU A 205 -30.08 -41.43 17.52
C LEU A 205 -29.95 -41.18 19.03
N LYS A 206 -30.69 -41.93 19.84
CA LYS A 206 -30.46 -42.05 21.30
C LYS A 206 -29.19 -42.87 21.60
N LYS A 207 -28.09 -42.59 20.88
CA LYS A 207 -26.78 -43.26 20.97
C LYS A 207 -25.67 -42.22 21.04
N TRP A 208 -24.48 -42.64 21.46
CA TRP A 208 -23.27 -41.81 21.48
C TRP A 208 -22.83 -41.39 20.07
N LEU A 209 -22.35 -40.16 19.93
CA LEU A 209 -21.77 -39.67 18.69
C LEU A 209 -20.27 -40.02 18.65
N THR A 210 -19.80 -40.57 17.53
CA THR A 210 -18.39 -40.89 17.32
C THR A 210 -17.99 -40.44 15.92
N LEU A 211 -16.97 -39.58 15.82
CA LEU A 211 -16.48 -39.01 14.56
C LEU A 211 -14.97 -39.17 14.50
N CYS A 212 -14.44 -39.72 13.40
CA CYS A 212 -12.99 -39.91 13.27
C CYS A 212 -12.30 -38.76 12.53
N GLU A 213 -12.97 -38.11 11.59
CA GLU A 213 -12.45 -36.88 10.99
C GLU A 213 -13.62 -36.12 10.36
N VAL A 214 -13.59 -34.80 10.44
CA VAL A 214 -14.50 -33.89 9.78
C VAL A 214 -13.67 -32.88 8.98
N GLU A 215 -13.72 -32.99 7.65
CA GLU A 215 -13.07 -32.03 6.76
C GLU A 215 -14.13 -31.11 6.14
N VAL A 216 -13.83 -29.82 6.06
CA VAL A 216 -14.73 -28.83 5.46
C VAL A 216 -14.02 -28.11 4.32
N PHE A 217 -14.69 -27.98 3.19
CA PHE A 217 -14.17 -27.33 1.99
C PHE A 217 -15.04 -26.14 1.62
N GLY A 218 -14.40 -25.05 1.22
CA GLY A 218 -15.07 -23.80 0.91
C GLY A 218 -14.12 -22.63 0.75
N GLU A 219 -14.65 -21.42 0.95
CA GLU A 219 -13.89 -20.17 0.81
C GLU A 219 -14.23 -19.22 1.95
N TYR A 220 -13.20 -18.65 2.57
CA TYR A 220 -13.40 -17.59 3.55
C TYR A 220 -13.96 -16.33 2.88
N ILE A 221 -14.91 -15.69 3.54
CA ILE A 221 -15.52 -14.46 3.02
C ILE A 221 -14.51 -13.31 3.12
N LYS A 222 -14.36 -12.53 2.05
CA LYS A 222 -13.55 -11.30 2.02
C LYS A 222 -14.17 -10.27 2.99
N GLN A 223 -13.38 -9.77 3.94
CA GLN A 223 -13.87 -8.82 4.93
C GLN A 223 -14.23 -7.48 4.27
N LYS A 224 -15.51 -7.12 4.27
CA LYS A 224 -15.92 -5.71 4.20
C LYS A 224 -15.66 -5.07 5.56
N LYS A 225 -15.36 -3.77 5.60
CA LYS A 225 -15.22 -3.00 6.84
C LYS A 225 -16.46 -3.25 7.70
N ARG A 226 -16.28 -3.96 8.82
CA ARG A 226 -17.38 -4.38 9.69
C ARG A 226 -17.95 -3.14 10.39
N ALA A 227 -19.26 -3.09 10.61
CA ALA A 227 -19.83 -2.10 11.54
C ALA A 227 -19.16 -2.24 12.91
N ASP A 228 -18.97 -1.13 13.61
CA ASP A 228 -18.22 -1.13 14.87
C ASP A 228 -18.96 -1.94 15.94
N LYS A 229 -18.22 -2.68 16.78
CA LYS A 229 -18.78 -3.34 17.96
C LYS A 229 -19.19 -2.24 18.94
N LEU A 230 -20.45 -2.25 19.36
CA LEU A 230 -21.00 -1.32 20.34
C LEU A 230 -20.84 -1.91 21.74
N SER A 231 -20.51 -1.06 22.71
CA SER A 231 -20.32 -1.46 24.11
C SER A 231 -21.54 -1.10 24.95
N PHE A 232 -22.07 -2.09 25.64
CA PHE A 232 -23.09 -1.87 26.68
C PHE A 232 -22.45 -1.21 27.91
N ASN A 233 -23.15 -0.27 28.53
CA ASN A 233 -22.70 0.36 29.78
C ASN A 233 -23.54 -0.08 30.98
N LYS A 234 -24.79 -0.48 30.76
CA LYS A 234 -25.69 -0.99 31.78
C LYS A 234 -26.34 -2.28 31.29
N CYS A 235 -26.64 -3.17 32.21
CA CYS A 235 -27.51 -4.31 31.93
C CYS A 235 -28.57 -4.44 33.01
N PHE A 236 -29.66 -5.07 32.62
CA PHE A 236 -30.75 -5.47 33.49
C PHE A 236 -31.24 -6.85 33.06
N GLN A 237 -31.71 -7.66 33.99
CA GLN A 237 -32.40 -8.91 33.67
C GLN A 237 -33.54 -9.11 34.66
N THR A 238 -34.61 -9.78 34.23
CA THR A 238 -35.85 -9.90 35.02
C THR A 238 -35.66 -10.47 36.42
N SER A 239 -34.70 -11.36 36.59
CA SER A 239 -34.30 -11.92 37.88
C SER A 239 -32.95 -12.60 37.72
N THR A 240 -32.25 -12.84 38.83
CA THR A 240 -30.95 -13.52 38.83
C THR A 240 -31.09 -14.88 39.49
N GLY A 241 -30.75 -15.94 38.78
CA GLY A 241 -30.68 -17.30 39.31
C GLY A 241 -29.25 -17.82 39.27
N TRP A 242 -28.87 -18.65 40.25
CA TRP A 242 -27.61 -19.42 40.24
C TRP A 242 -26.34 -18.56 40.01
N ASN A 243 -26.31 -17.34 40.56
CA ASN A 243 -25.25 -16.33 40.37
C ASN A 243 -24.99 -15.92 38.90
N GLY A 244 -25.93 -16.18 37.99
CA GLY A 244 -25.86 -15.77 36.59
C GLY A 244 -26.25 -14.30 36.39
N VAL A 245 -25.46 -13.36 36.90
CA VAL A 245 -25.73 -11.91 36.77
C VAL A 245 -25.74 -11.43 35.30
N CYS A 246 -26.49 -10.37 35.00
CA CYS A 246 -26.65 -9.89 33.62
C CYS A 246 -25.33 -9.49 32.94
N LYS A 247 -24.34 -9.03 33.72
CA LYS A 247 -23.04 -8.55 33.21
C LYS A 247 -22.25 -9.65 32.49
N ARG A 248 -22.44 -10.91 32.86
CA ARG A 248 -21.76 -12.06 32.24
C ARG A 248 -22.07 -12.22 30.75
N ALA A 249 -23.24 -11.75 30.31
CA ALA A 249 -23.59 -11.80 28.90
C ALA A 249 -23.03 -10.61 28.08
N MET A 250 -22.22 -9.73 28.69
CA MET A 250 -21.62 -8.56 28.01
C MET A 250 -20.17 -8.29 28.45
N ASP A 251 -19.51 -9.24 29.11
CA ASP A 251 -18.16 -9.08 29.67
C ASP A 251 -17.04 -9.44 28.67
N GLY A 252 -17.39 -9.97 27.49
CA GLY A 252 -16.43 -10.39 26.47
C GLY A 252 -15.95 -11.84 26.63
N ASN A 253 -16.36 -12.55 27.68
CA ASN A 253 -16.12 -13.97 27.86
C ASN A 253 -17.16 -14.79 27.08
N LYS A 254 -16.68 -15.48 26.04
CA LYS A 254 -17.53 -16.22 25.10
C LYS A 254 -17.71 -17.69 25.46
N SER A 255 -17.36 -18.08 26.69
CA SER A 255 -17.46 -19.48 27.11
C SER A 255 -18.92 -19.89 27.23
N GLN A 256 -19.30 -20.93 26.50
CA GLN A 256 -20.68 -21.44 26.51
C GLN A 256 -20.92 -22.49 27.60
N ASP A 257 -19.95 -22.64 28.51
CA ASP A 257 -20.01 -23.49 29.69
C ASP A 257 -20.35 -22.63 30.90
N TYR A 258 -21.51 -22.88 31.50
CA TYR A 258 -21.99 -22.15 32.66
C TYR A 258 -21.05 -22.24 33.86
N LYS A 259 -20.36 -23.38 34.04
CA LYS A 259 -19.45 -23.61 35.17
C LYS A 259 -18.22 -22.69 35.13
N LYS A 260 -17.94 -22.09 33.98
CA LYS A 260 -16.86 -21.10 33.82
C LYS A 260 -17.30 -19.66 34.13
N HIS A 261 -18.44 -19.48 34.80
CA HIS A 261 -18.96 -18.19 35.22
C HIS A 261 -19.14 -17.16 34.10
N SER A 262 -19.38 -17.64 32.87
CA SER A 262 -19.44 -16.82 31.65
C SER A 262 -20.85 -16.53 31.19
N CYS A 263 -21.89 -17.02 31.86
CA CYS A 263 -23.26 -16.89 31.39
C CYS A 263 -24.19 -16.21 32.41
N SER A 264 -25.10 -15.39 31.92
CA SER A 264 -26.24 -14.87 32.67
C SER A 264 -27.35 -15.93 32.76
N HIS A 265 -28.18 -15.87 33.80
CA HIS A 265 -29.27 -16.82 34.03
C HIS A 265 -30.41 -16.18 34.82
N THR A 266 -31.65 -16.31 34.32
CA THR A 266 -32.84 -15.82 35.05
C THR A 266 -33.36 -16.85 36.05
N LYS A 267 -33.97 -16.40 37.16
CA LYS A 267 -34.68 -17.29 38.11
C LYS A 267 -36.14 -17.49 37.72
N SER A 268 -36.74 -16.49 37.08
CA SER A 268 -38.14 -16.49 36.63
C SER A 268 -38.26 -17.08 35.22
N PRO A 269 -39.27 -17.95 34.98
CA PRO A 269 -39.64 -18.37 33.63
C PRO A 269 -40.16 -17.17 32.82
N SER A 270 -40.04 -17.22 31.49
CA SER A 270 -40.41 -16.11 30.58
C SER A 270 -39.60 -14.82 30.79
N GLY A 271 -38.36 -14.94 31.31
CA GLY A 271 -37.49 -13.81 31.60
C GLY A 271 -36.91 -13.10 30.37
N PHE A 272 -36.40 -11.89 30.59
CA PHE A 272 -35.65 -11.13 29.58
C PHE A 272 -34.31 -10.64 30.12
N TRP A 273 -33.38 -10.46 29.20
CA TRP A 273 -32.10 -9.79 29.43
C TRP A 273 -32.07 -8.51 28.59
N GLN A 274 -31.59 -7.42 29.17
CA GLN A 274 -31.46 -6.12 28.53
C GLN A 274 -30.03 -5.60 28.67
N GLY A 275 -29.45 -5.17 27.56
CA GLY A 275 -28.24 -4.35 27.52
C GLY A 275 -28.58 -2.94 27.03
N SER A 276 -28.04 -1.92 27.68
CA SER A 276 -28.23 -0.51 27.33
C SER A 276 -26.93 0.12 26.88
N PHE A 277 -27.01 1.01 25.88
CA PHE A 277 -25.91 1.85 25.42
C PHE A 277 -25.93 3.22 26.09
N THR A 278 -24.82 3.96 26.00
CA THR A 278 -24.73 5.36 26.46
C THR A 278 -25.57 6.33 25.61
N ARG A 279 -25.82 6.01 24.34
CA ARG A 279 -26.62 6.81 23.40
C ARG A 279 -27.25 5.92 22.33
N PRO A 280 -28.36 6.34 21.69
CA PRO A 280 -29.02 5.56 20.64
C PRO A 280 -28.06 5.18 19.51
N ALA A 281 -28.14 3.95 19.04
CA ALA A 281 -27.36 3.43 17.93
C ALA A 281 -28.28 2.82 16.87
N ARG A 282 -27.86 2.92 15.61
CA ARG A 282 -28.41 2.10 14.53
C ARG A 282 -27.75 0.74 14.61
N ILE A 283 -28.48 -0.23 15.11
CA ILE A 283 -28.03 -1.59 15.28
C ILE A 283 -28.14 -2.31 13.95
N LYS A 284 -27.04 -2.94 13.52
CA LYS A 284 -26.92 -3.68 12.24
C LYS A 284 -26.90 -5.19 12.42
N GLU A 285 -26.32 -5.67 13.52
CA GLU A 285 -26.21 -7.10 13.81
C GLU A 285 -26.21 -7.32 15.33
N VAL A 286 -26.90 -8.37 15.78
CA VAL A 286 -26.86 -8.87 17.16
C VAL A 286 -26.37 -10.32 17.12
N VAL A 287 -25.42 -10.67 17.98
CA VAL A 287 -24.79 -11.99 18.04
C VAL A 287 -25.04 -12.56 19.42
N ILE A 288 -25.62 -13.75 19.48
CA ILE A 288 -25.98 -14.40 20.74
C ILE A 288 -25.23 -15.71 20.87
N TYR A 289 -24.57 -15.91 22.01
CA TYR A 289 -23.90 -17.14 22.40
C TYR A 289 -24.78 -17.86 23.42
N ASN A 290 -25.26 -19.04 23.05
CA ASN A 290 -26.13 -19.87 23.88
C ASN A 290 -25.33 -20.65 24.94
N ARG A 291 -26.00 -21.27 25.91
CA ARG A 291 -25.38 -22.25 26.82
C ARG A 291 -25.29 -23.63 26.15
N LEU A 292 -24.19 -24.34 26.34
CA LEU A 292 -23.92 -25.65 25.70
C LEU A 292 -23.57 -26.80 26.65
N ASP A 293 -23.17 -26.54 27.89
CA ASP A 293 -22.90 -27.59 28.89
C ASP A 293 -24.18 -28.37 29.24
N CYS A 294 -25.33 -27.69 29.25
CA CYS A 294 -26.65 -28.33 29.28
C CYS A 294 -27.73 -27.36 28.79
N CYS A 295 -28.95 -27.88 28.57
CA CYS A 295 -30.16 -27.06 28.44
C CYS A 295 -30.15 -26.02 27.30
N SER A 296 -29.36 -26.23 26.25
CA SER A 296 -29.25 -25.35 25.09
C SER A 296 -30.59 -25.09 24.36
N ASN A 297 -31.54 -26.01 24.50
CA ASN A 297 -32.90 -25.90 23.98
C ASN A 297 -33.77 -24.84 24.70
N ARG A 298 -33.31 -24.26 25.82
CA ARG A 298 -34.01 -23.16 26.52
C ARG A 298 -34.00 -21.84 25.75
N LEU A 299 -33.16 -21.70 24.71
CA LEU A 299 -33.04 -20.51 23.87
C LEU A 299 -33.54 -20.73 22.43
N ASN A 300 -34.62 -21.50 22.27
CA ASN A 300 -35.14 -21.89 20.95
C ASN A 300 -36.28 -21.00 20.43
N ASN A 301 -36.92 -20.23 21.33
CA ASN A 301 -38.01 -19.32 20.98
C ASN A 301 -37.86 -18.02 21.78
N PHE A 302 -37.38 -16.96 21.12
CA PHE A 302 -37.18 -15.65 21.74
C PHE A 302 -37.26 -14.53 20.71
N ASP A 303 -37.44 -13.30 21.20
CA ASP A 303 -37.42 -12.08 20.40
C ASP A 303 -36.25 -11.19 20.80
N ILE A 304 -35.64 -10.56 19.80
CA ILE A 304 -34.67 -9.47 19.98
C ILE A 304 -35.43 -8.19 19.74
N ILE A 305 -35.50 -7.33 20.75
CA ILE A 305 -36.28 -6.10 20.76
C ILE A 305 -35.34 -4.92 20.98
N VAL A 306 -35.50 -3.85 20.20
CA VAL A 306 -34.71 -2.63 20.28
C VAL A 306 -35.66 -1.48 20.58
N ASP A 307 -35.55 -0.88 21.77
CA ASP A 307 -36.47 0.16 22.28
C ASP A 307 -37.94 -0.11 21.94
N GLY A 308 -38.45 -1.28 22.34
CA GLY A 308 -39.84 -1.70 22.11
C GLY A 308 -40.12 -2.27 20.71
N GLN A 309 -39.24 -2.11 19.72
CA GLN A 309 -39.43 -2.65 18.39
C GLN A 309 -38.81 -4.03 18.23
N VAL A 310 -39.60 -5.03 17.84
CA VAL A 310 -39.06 -6.36 17.51
C VAL A 310 -38.11 -6.24 16.30
N CYS A 311 -36.83 -6.49 16.54
CA CYS A 311 -35.80 -6.43 15.52
C CYS A 311 -35.60 -7.76 14.80
N ALA A 312 -35.62 -8.87 15.55
CA ALA A 312 -35.54 -10.20 15.00
C ALA A 312 -36.31 -11.18 15.88
N ARG A 313 -36.91 -12.21 15.27
CA ARG A 313 -37.55 -13.31 15.98
C ARG A 313 -36.77 -14.59 15.72
N HIS A 314 -36.50 -15.35 16.77
CA HIS A 314 -35.99 -16.70 16.64
C HIS A 314 -37.07 -17.69 17.05
N ARG A 315 -37.43 -18.58 16.12
CA ARG A 315 -38.28 -19.75 16.35
C ARG A 315 -37.55 -20.95 15.73
N SER A 316 -37.27 -21.97 16.52
CA SER A 316 -36.55 -23.15 16.04
C SER A 316 -36.84 -24.36 16.90
N SER A 317 -36.99 -25.54 16.29
CA SER A 317 -37.05 -26.81 17.01
C SER A 317 -35.67 -27.28 17.49
N THR A 318 -34.60 -26.64 17.03
CA THR A 318 -33.21 -27.00 17.35
C THR A 318 -32.45 -25.84 18.00
N PHE A 319 -31.59 -26.15 18.98
CA PHE A 319 -30.70 -25.16 19.57
C PHE A 319 -29.58 -24.72 18.63
N PHE A 320 -28.95 -23.59 18.92
CA PHE A 320 -27.74 -23.11 18.28
C PHE A 320 -26.64 -22.89 19.31
N SER A 321 -25.37 -22.91 18.88
CA SER A 321 -24.24 -22.46 19.68
C SER A 321 -24.12 -20.93 19.61
N VAL A 322 -23.76 -20.38 18.45
CA VAL A 322 -23.71 -18.94 18.23
C VAL A 322 -24.60 -18.59 17.05
N LYS A 323 -25.41 -17.55 17.16
CA LYS A 323 -26.27 -17.09 16.06
C LYS A 323 -26.21 -15.59 15.88
N ARG A 324 -26.10 -15.17 14.62
CA ARG A 324 -26.11 -13.77 14.21
C ARG A 324 -27.49 -13.42 13.66
N PHE A 325 -28.01 -12.29 14.10
CA PHE A 325 -29.29 -11.77 13.71
C PHE A 325 -29.05 -10.42 13.04
N LYS A 326 -29.49 -10.29 11.78
CA LYS A 326 -29.56 -8.98 11.15
C LYS A 326 -30.60 -8.16 11.88
N CYS A 327 -30.25 -6.92 12.15
CA CYS A 327 -31.10 -5.96 12.81
C CYS A 327 -30.93 -4.64 12.07
N ASP A 328 -31.98 -3.88 11.78
CA ASP A 328 -31.83 -2.51 11.25
C ASP A 328 -32.78 -1.58 12.00
N LYS A 329 -32.63 -1.63 13.32
CA LYS A 329 -33.42 -0.83 14.25
C LYS A 329 -32.51 0.18 14.94
N VAL A 330 -33.13 1.28 15.33
CA VAL A 330 -32.50 2.37 16.04
C VAL A 330 -32.98 2.29 17.47
N GLY A 331 -32.04 2.27 18.42
CA GLY A 331 -32.40 2.36 19.82
C GLY A 331 -31.19 2.34 20.75
N GLN A 332 -31.47 2.56 22.02
CA GLN A 332 -30.50 2.59 23.10
C GLN A 332 -30.51 1.29 23.91
N ASN A 333 -31.63 0.57 23.96
CA ASN A 333 -31.78 -0.69 24.69
C ASN A 333 -31.96 -1.86 23.74
N VAL A 334 -31.26 -2.96 24.01
CA VAL A 334 -31.40 -4.24 23.33
C VAL A 334 -31.89 -5.27 24.32
N ILE A 335 -33.08 -5.80 24.10
CA ILE A 335 -33.73 -6.78 24.94
C ILE A 335 -33.77 -8.12 24.20
N ILE A 336 -33.37 -9.19 24.88
CA ILE A 336 -33.58 -10.57 24.46
C ILE A 336 -34.61 -11.17 25.40
N ARG A 337 -35.82 -11.41 24.90
CA ARG A 337 -36.95 -11.92 25.67
C ARG A 337 -37.31 -13.32 25.21
N THR A 338 -37.25 -14.30 26.12
CA THR A 338 -37.71 -15.65 25.80
C THR A 338 -39.24 -15.69 25.74
N ASN A 339 -39.79 -16.41 24.78
CA ASN A 339 -41.23 -16.70 24.69
C ASN A 339 -41.55 -18.12 25.18
N LEU A 340 -40.55 -18.82 25.72
CA LEU A 340 -40.76 -20.08 26.41
C LEU A 340 -41.09 -19.79 27.87
N LYS A 341 -41.98 -20.58 28.47
CA LYS A 341 -42.16 -20.67 29.93
C LYS A 341 -40.95 -21.37 30.59
N LYS A 342 -39.73 -20.92 30.28
CA LYS A 342 -38.44 -21.48 30.75
C LYS A 342 -37.49 -20.33 31.11
N TRP A 343 -36.45 -20.65 31.88
CA TRP A 343 -35.37 -19.71 32.22
C TRP A 343 -34.58 -19.28 30.99
N LEU A 344 -34.17 -18.01 30.95
CA LEU A 344 -33.30 -17.45 29.92
C LEU A 344 -31.85 -17.55 30.39
N THR A 345 -30.96 -18.03 29.49
CA THR A 345 -29.53 -18.08 29.73
C THR A 345 -28.79 -17.58 28.50
N LEU A 346 -27.90 -16.59 28.68
CA LEU A 346 -27.10 -16.02 27.61
C LEU A 346 -25.64 -16.00 28.05
N CYS A 347 -24.75 -16.60 27.25
CA CYS A 347 -23.32 -16.62 27.58
C CYS A 347 -22.55 -15.42 27.02
N GLU A 348 -23.07 -14.78 25.97
CA GLU A 348 -22.54 -13.50 25.47
C GLU A 348 -23.54 -12.91 24.47
N VAL A 349 -23.64 -11.58 24.46
CA VAL A 349 -24.42 -10.79 23.50
C VAL A 349 -23.52 -9.70 22.93
N GLU A 350 -23.16 -9.82 21.65
CA GLU A 350 -22.40 -8.78 20.94
C GLU A 350 -23.32 -8.02 19.98
N VAL A 351 -23.27 -6.68 20.04
CA VAL A 351 -24.03 -5.83 19.11
C VAL A 351 -23.08 -5.04 18.23
N PHE A 352 -23.38 -4.99 16.93
CA PHE A 352 -22.62 -4.24 15.94
C PHE A 352 -23.53 -3.22 15.26
N GLY A 353 -23.01 -2.03 15.04
CA GLY A 353 -23.78 -0.93 14.48
C GLY A 353 -23.01 0.38 14.49
N GLU A 354 -23.74 1.48 14.43
CA GLU A 354 -23.17 2.82 14.49
C GLU A 354 -23.98 3.66 15.46
N TYR A 355 -23.32 4.35 16.38
CA TYR A 355 -24.00 5.35 17.20
C TYR A 355 -24.65 6.40 16.31
N ILE A 356 -25.91 6.72 16.59
CA ILE A 356 -26.60 7.76 15.86
C ILE A 356 -25.89 9.06 16.17
N LYS A 357 -25.45 9.73 15.11
CA LYS A 357 -25.06 11.13 15.20
C LYS A 357 -26.30 11.85 15.69
N GLN A 358 -26.30 12.27 16.95
CA GLN A 358 -27.41 13.05 17.51
C GLN A 358 -27.76 14.14 16.51
N LYS A 359 -29.04 14.26 16.16
CA LYS A 359 -29.54 15.46 15.51
C LYS A 359 -29.27 16.56 16.53
N LYS A 360 -28.16 17.29 16.35
CA LYS A 360 -27.73 18.33 17.27
C LYS A 360 -28.92 19.25 17.52
N ARG A 361 -29.42 19.28 18.76
CA ARG A 361 -29.94 20.54 19.29
C ARG A 361 -28.85 21.56 19.01
N ALA A 362 -29.19 22.66 18.36
CA ALA A 362 -28.21 23.61 17.85
C ALA A 362 -27.21 23.91 18.98
N ASP A 363 -25.91 23.77 18.72
CA ASP A 363 -24.90 23.90 19.77
C ASP A 363 -24.97 25.32 20.34
N MET A 364 -24.82 25.48 21.66
CA MET A 364 -24.58 26.80 22.24
C MET A 364 -23.24 27.31 21.70
N LEU A 365 -23.26 28.47 21.05
CA LEU A 365 -22.11 29.10 20.44
C LEU A 365 -21.50 30.09 21.43
N PRO A 366 -20.26 29.89 21.89
CA PRO A 366 -19.60 30.84 22.78
C PRO A 366 -19.53 32.23 22.15
N LEU A 367 -19.93 33.22 22.95
CA LEU A 367 -19.81 34.63 22.64
C LEU A 367 -18.55 35.21 23.28
N SER A 368 -18.03 36.27 22.68
CA SER A 368 -16.82 36.96 23.11
C SER A 368 -16.86 38.41 22.64
N HIS A 369 -15.95 39.25 23.13
CA HIS A 369 -15.77 40.64 22.69
C HIS A 369 -17.11 41.41 22.70
N CYS A 370 -17.77 41.42 23.86
CA CYS A 370 -19.00 42.16 24.04
C CYS A 370 -18.74 43.67 24.10
N SER A 371 -19.75 44.44 23.78
CA SER A 371 -19.82 45.88 24.04
C SER A 371 -21.26 46.31 24.26
N GLN A 372 -21.44 47.42 24.95
CA GLN A 372 -22.75 48.01 25.16
C GLN A 372 -22.68 49.54 25.05
N SER A 373 -23.82 50.16 24.80
CA SER A 373 -23.94 51.59 24.52
C SER A 373 -23.51 52.53 25.65
N SER A 374 -23.55 52.07 26.90
CA SER A 374 -23.11 52.77 28.10
C SER A 374 -23.14 51.77 29.27
N VAL A 375 -22.37 52.01 30.33
CA VAL A 375 -22.44 51.23 31.57
C VAL A 375 -23.16 52.07 32.62
N GLY A 376 -24.20 51.50 33.24
CA GLY A 376 -24.87 52.05 34.41
C GLY A 376 -24.77 51.06 35.57
N TRP A 377 -24.73 51.55 36.81
CA TRP A 377 -24.78 50.71 38.03
C TRP A 377 -23.78 49.53 38.05
N SER A 378 -22.60 49.70 37.43
CA SER A 378 -21.56 48.65 37.29
C SER A 378 -21.99 47.39 36.52
N GLY A 379 -23.10 47.43 35.77
CA GLY A 379 -23.57 46.33 34.94
C GLY A 379 -22.83 46.23 33.59
N VAL A 380 -21.59 45.75 33.61
CA VAL A 380 -20.74 45.58 32.41
C VAL A 380 -21.27 44.52 31.43
N CYS A 381 -20.90 44.60 30.15
CA CYS A 381 -21.49 43.78 29.09
C CYS A 381 -21.20 42.28 29.20
N SER A 382 -20.10 41.91 29.86
CA SER A 382 -19.63 40.52 29.97
C SER A 382 -20.57 39.66 30.81
N ARG A 383 -21.34 40.28 31.72
CA ARG A 383 -22.33 39.59 32.55
C ARG A 383 -23.42 38.89 31.75
N ALA A 384 -23.77 39.38 30.55
CA ALA A 384 -24.74 38.70 29.68
C ALA A 384 -24.16 37.48 28.93
N ILE A 385 -22.88 37.13 29.11
CA ILE A 385 -22.20 36.00 28.43
C ILE A 385 -21.25 35.25 29.37
N ASP A 386 -21.41 35.38 30.68
CA ASP A 386 -20.55 34.76 31.69
C ASP A 386 -20.95 33.30 32.00
N GLY A 387 -22.10 32.85 31.49
CA GLY A 387 -22.63 31.51 31.69
C GLY A 387 -23.44 31.37 32.98
N ASN A 388 -23.60 32.45 33.75
CA ASN A 388 -24.42 32.49 34.93
C ASN A 388 -25.82 33.01 34.57
N THR A 389 -26.82 32.15 34.71
CA THR A 389 -28.20 32.52 34.36
C THR A 389 -28.94 33.23 35.50
N ASN A 390 -28.25 33.74 36.51
CA ASN A 390 -28.89 34.41 37.65
C ASN A 390 -29.59 35.70 37.18
N GLN A 391 -30.89 35.79 37.46
CA GLN A 391 -31.75 36.87 36.98
C GLN A 391 -31.99 37.97 38.03
N TYR A 392 -31.37 37.85 39.20
CA TYR A 392 -31.35 38.87 40.24
C TYR A 392 -30.14 39.79 40.02
N TYR A 393 -30.36 41.09 39.95
CA TYR A 393 -29.29 42.05 39.65
C TYR A 393 -28.12 41.98 40.63
N TRP A 394 -28.43 41.85 41.92
CA TRP A 394 -27.46 41.71 43.01
C TRP A 394 -26.74 40.36 43.01
N GLY A 395 -27.16 39.42 42.17
CA GLY A 395 -26.41 38.20 41.85
C GLY A 395 -25.21 38.43 40.92
N TYR A 396 -24.89 39.70 40.61
CA TYR A 396 -23.75 40.15 39.79
C TYR A 396 -23.68 39.58 38.37
N SER A 397 -24.81 39.10 37.84
CA SER A 397 -24.91 38.39 36.56
C SER A 397 -25.70 39.17 35.49
N CYS A 398 -26.12 40.40 35.77
CA CYS A 398 -26.90 41.20 34.81
C CYS A 398 -26.14 42.45 34.32
N THR A 399 -26.24 42.71 33.01
CA THR A 399 -25.76 43.96 32.39
C THR A 399 -26.69 45.12 32.71
N HIS A 400 -26.23 46.36 32.56
CA HIS A 400 -27.09 47.52 32.73
C HIS A 400 -26.54 48.73 31.96
N THR A 401 -27.36 49.38 31.13
CA THR A 401 -27.00 50.64 30.44
C THR A 401 -27.41 51.86 31.27
N LYS A 402 -27.07 53.07 30.82
CA LYS A 402 -27.74 54.32 31.25
C LYS A 402 -29.12 54.45 30.58
N LEU A 403 -29.92 55.45 30.98
CA LEU A 403 -31.27 55.69 30.46
C LEU A 403 -31.24 56.27 29.03
N GLN A 404 -31.28 55.40 28.03
CA GLN A 404 -31.18 55.78 26.62
C GLN A 404 -31.85 54.75 25.69
N LYS A 405 -31.81 54.93 24.37
CA LYS A 405 -32.09 53.82 23.43
C LYS A 405 -30.88 52.88 23.39
N GLY A 406 -30.73 52.12 24.49
CA GLY A 406 -29.55 51.31 24.76
C GLY A 406 -29.40 50.12 23.82
N TRP A 407 -28.16 49.70 23.59
CA TRP A 407 -27.83 48.48 22.86
C TRP A 407 -26.75 47.67 23.56
N TRP A 408 -26.79 46.36 23.33
CA TRP A 408 -25.78 45.39 23.73
C TRP A 408 -25.44 44.52 22.52
N MET A 409 -24.16 44.17 22.35
CA MET A 409 -23.73 43.24 21.31
C MET A 409 -22.57 42.36 21.76
N ALA A 410 -22.46 41.19 21.14
CA ALA A 410 -21.32 40.29 21.28
C ALA A 410 -21.06 39.51 20.00
N LYS A 411 -19.87 38.92 19.90
CA LYS A 411 -19.40 38.21 18.70
C LYS A 411 -19.24 36.73 18.99
N THR A 412 -19.80 35.90 18.12
CA THR A 412 -19.44 34.48 18.06
C THR A 412 -17.97 34.33 17.61
N GLN A 413 -17.33 33.24 18.03
CA GLN A 413 -15.91 33.01 17.70
C GLN A 413 -15.64 32.95 16.18
N LYS A 414 -16.55 32.33 15.42
CA LYS A 414 -16.49 32.14 13.96
C LYS A 414 -17.85 32.42 13.34
N LEU A 415 -17.87 32.72 12.04
CA LEU A 415 -19.11 32.88 11.29
C LEU A 415 -20.04 31.67 11.50
N ALA A 416 -21.27 31.91 11.95
CA ALA A 416 -22.19 30.87 12.36
C ALA A 416 -23.57 31.00 11.71
N HIS A 417 -24.22 29.85 11.51
CA HIS A 417 -25.66 29.76 11.32
C HIS A 417 -26.32 29.87 12.70
N ILE A 418 -26.76 31.07 13.07
CA ILE A 418 -27.46 31.36 14.31
C ILE A 418 -28.93 30.99 14.13
N LYS A 419 -29.35 29.91 14.78
CA LYS A 419 -30.71 29.38 14.66
C LYS A 419 -31.62 30.03 15.69
N GLU A 420 -31.18 30.09 16.93
CA GLU A 420 -31.97 30.55 18.07
C GLU A 420 -31.12 31.44 18.99
N ILE A 421 -31.75 32.42 19.62
CA ILE A 421 -31.13 33.30 20.62
C ILE A 421 -32.06 33.32 21.83
N LYS A 422 -31.55 32.92 22.98
CA LYS A 422 -32.27 32.86 24.25
C LYS A 422 -31.81 34.00 25.14
N ILE A 423 -32.77 34.81 25.60
CA ILE A 423 -32.52 36.01 26.39
C ILE A 423 -33.15 35.84 27.77
N PHE A 424 -32.35 36.05 28.81
CA PHE A 424 -32.76 36.03 30.20
C PHE A 424 -32.97 37.47 30.68
N ASN A 425 -34.19 37.78 31.09
CA ASN A 425 -34.57 39.08 31.60
C ASN A 425 -34.20 39.21 33.09
N ARG A 426 -34.24 40.43 33.63
CA ARG A 426 -34.16 40.66 35.08
C ARG A 426 -35.46 40.25 35.77
N LEU A 427 -35.40 39.75 37.01
CA LEU A 427 -36.58 39.28 37.77
C LEU A 427 -36.82 39.96 39.11
N ASP A 428 -35.78 40.45 39.78
CA ASP A 428 -35.89 41.07 41.11
C ASP A 428 -36.67 42.40 41.08
N CYS A 429 -36.57 43.14 39.98
CA CYS A 429 -37.45 44.27 39.68
C CYS A 429 -37.42 44.55 38.18
N CYS A 430 -38.29 45.45 37.74
CA CYS A 430 -38.01 46.24 36.53
C CYS A 430 -37.94 45.41 35.22
N SER A 431 -38.50 44.20 35.24
CA SER A 431 -38.55 43.25 34.14
C SER A 431 -39.34 43.79 32.93
N ASN A 432 -40.25 44.73 33.17
CA ASN A 432 -40.99 45.52 32.18
C ASN A 432 -40.11 46.46 31.33
N ARG A 433 -38.84 46.68 31.69
CA ARG A 433 -37.88 47.45 30.87
C ARG A 433 -37.55 46.74 29.55
N LEU A 434 -37.58 45.41 29.47
CA LEU A 434 -37.24 44.62 28.28
C LEU A 434 -38.48 44.23 27.43
N THR A 435 -39.29 45.21 27.03
CA THR A 435 -40.58 44.97 26.33
C THR A 435 -40.65 45.47 24.87
N ASN A 436 -39.72 46.33 24.44
CA ASN A 436 -39.65 46.84 23.06
C ASN A 436 -38.21 46.89 22.54
N PHE A 437 -37.75 45.80 21.91
CA PHE A 437 -36.38 45.66 21.42
C PHE A 437 -36.31 44.82 20.14
N VAL A 438 -35.18 44.91 19.44
CA VAL A 438 -34.89 44.13 18.23
C VAL A 438 -33.60 43.36 18.41
N VAL A 439 -33.59 42.12 17.92
CA VAL A 439 -32.42 41.27 17.82
C VAL A 439 -31.96 41.22 16.37
N THR A 440 -30.70 41.58 16.15
CA THR A 440 -30.08 41.59 14.84
C THR A 440 -28.86 40.66 14.82
N VAL A 441 -28.62 40.06 13.65
CA VAL A 441 -27.41 39.31 13.35
C VAL A 441 -26.71 39.99 12.17
N ASP A 442 -25.49 40.47 12.39
CA ASP A 442 -24.74 41.30 11.41
C ASP A 442 -25.62 42.44 10.85
N GLY A 443 -26.34 43.16 11.71
CA GLY A 443 -27.19 44.29 11.32
C GLY A 443 -28.54 43.92 10.68
N HIS A 444 -28.75 42.67 10.26
CA HIS A 444 -30.05 42.20 9.79
C HIS A 444 -30.95 41.82 10.96
N ALA A 445 -32.16 42.39 11.04
CA ALA A 445 -33.15 41.97 12.02
C ALA A 445 -33.57 40.52 11.77
N CYS A 446 -33.61 39.73 12.84
CA CYS A 446 -34.12 38.35 12.78
C CYS A 446 -35.19 38.05 13.85
N ALA A 447 -35.30 38.87 14.89
CA ALA A 447 -36.43 38.86 15.79
C ALA A 447 -36.71 40.28 16.29
N SER A 448 -37.98 40.59 16.53
CA SER A 448 -38.43 41.81 17.19
C SER A 448 -39.36 41.42 18.33
N TYR A 449 -39.24 42.11 19.45
CA TYR A 449 -40.13 41.95 20.59
C TYR A 449 -40.78 43.29 20.89
N ASN A 450 -42.10 43.38 20.72
CA ASN A 450 -42.89 44.55 21.07
C ASN A 450 -44.18 44.05 21.73
N SER A 451 -44.12 43.83 23.05
CA SER A 451 -45.26 43.31 23.82
C SER A 451 -45.25 43.91 25.22
N ARG A 452 -46.43 44.23 25.75
CA ARG A 452 -46.61 44.63 27.15
C ARG A 452 -46.31 43.48 28.14
N SER A 453 -46.30 42.23 27.66
CA SER A 453 -46.00 41.04 28.47
C SER A 453 -44.51 40.95 28.82
N VAL A 454 -44.24 40.72 30.11
CA VAL A 454 -42.91 40.46 30.64
C VAL A 454 -42.60 38.96 30.51
N PHE A 455 -41.34 38.61 30.23
CA PHE A 455 -40.87 37.22 30.25
C PHE A 455 -39.70 37.04 31.20
N LYS A 456 -39.62 35.85 31.82
CA LYS A 456 -38.44 35.38 32.55
C LYS A 456 -37.32 35.01 31.58
N VAL A 457 -37.59 34.08 30.67
CA VAL A 457 -36.65 33.70 29.60
C VAL A 457 -37.41 33.52 28.30
N LYS A 458 -36.91 34.06 27.20
CA LYS A 458 -37.54 33.89 25.88
C LYS A 458 -36.53 33.47 24.83
N THR A 459 -36.92 32.50 24.01
CA THR A 459 -36.11 32.00 22.89
C THR A 459 -36.67 32.55 21.59
N PHE A 460 -35.81 33.22 20.82
CA PHE A 460 -36.13 33.84 19.54
C PHE A 460 -35.50 33.04 18.41
N ARG A 461 -36.32 32.59 17.45
CA ARG A 461 -35.81 31.98 16.21
C ARG A 461 -35.24 33.08 15.32
N CYS A 462 -34.01 32.89 14.86
CA CYS A 462 -33.28 33.87 14.07
C CYS A 462 -32.95 33.35 12.66
N ASN A 463 -32.47 32.10 12.55
CA ASN A 463 -32.10 31.44 11.29
C ASN A 463 -31.27 32.33 10.32
N ARG A 464 -30.30 33.08 10.85
CA ARG A 464 -29.41 33.95 10.06
C ARG A 464 -27.97 33.46 10.10
N VAL A 465 -27.19 33.85 9.09
CA VAL A 465 -25.74 33.66 9.08
C VAL A 465 -25.07 34.98 9.44
N GLY A 466 -24.26 34.98 10.48
CA GLY A 466 -23.50 36.15 10.89
C GLY A 466 -22.60 35.84 12.08
N ARG A 467 -21.89 36.86 12.55
CA ARG A 467 -20.97 36.73 13.68
C ARG A 467 -21.41 37.59 14.87
N ILE A 468 -21.98 38.76 14.61
CA ILE A 468 -22.36 39.76 15.61
C ILE A 468 -23.84 39.59 15.94
N VAL A 469 -24.15 39.34 17.21
CA VAL A 469 -25.51 39.44 17.74
C VAL A 469 -25.63 40.80 18.43
N LYS A 470 -26.60 41.61 18.03
CA LYS A 470 -26.89 42.91 18.66
C LYS A 470 -28.36 43.00 19.05
N ILE A 471 -28.60 43.30 20.32
CA ILE A 471 -29.90 43.56 20.93
C ILE A 471 -29.98 45.06 21.18
N PHE A 472 -30.96 45.74 20.60
CA PHE A 472 -31.14 47.18 20.82
C PHE A 472 -32.59 47.51 21.19
N SER A 473 -32.75 48.35 22.20
CA SER A 473 -34.05 48.85 22.64
C SER A 473 -34.56 49.90 21.67
N ARG A 474 -35.84 49.82 21.29
CA ARG A 474 -36.52 50.88 20.52
C ARG A 474 -37.04 52.00 21.42
N LYS A 475 -37.24 51.72 22.71
CA LYS A 475 -37.65 52.71 23.72
C LYS A 475 -36.46 53.24 24.51
N ARG A 476 -36.58 54.48 25.02
CA ARG A 476 -35.62 55.07 25.95
C ARG A 476 -35.78 54.39 27.32
N THR A 477 -34.86 53.51 27.68
CA THR A 477 -34.94 52.70 28.91
C THR A 477 -33.55 52.22 29.35
N TYR A 478 -33.46 51.61 30.52
CA TYR A 478 -32.26 50.88 30.92
C TYR A 478 -32.31 49.48 30.30
N LEU A 479 -31.35 49.13 29.44
CA LEU A 479 -31.23 47.80 28.86
C LEU A 479 -30.47 46.90 29.83
N THR A 480 -31.17 45.92 30.39
CA THR A 480 -30.62 44.93 31.33
C THR A 480 -30.83 43.53 30.75
N LEU A 481 -29.75 42.79 30.58
CA LEU A 481 -29.74 41.41 30.09
C LEU A 481 -28.95 40.58 31.11
N CYS A 482 -29.57 39.53 31.64
CA CYS A 482 -28.91 38.68 32.64
C CYS A 482 -28.17 37.50 32.02
N GLU A 483 -28.56 37.08 30.82
CA GLU A 483 -27.80 36.11 30.03
C GLU A 483 -28.31 36.13 28.58
N VAL A 484 -27.40 35.96 27.62
CA VAL A 484 -27.72 35.85 26.20
C VAL A 484 -27.04 34.61 25.64
N GLN A 485 -27.82 33.55 25.46
CA GLN A 485 -27.34 32.28 24.91
C GLN A 485 -27.68 32.18 23.43
N VAL A 486 -26.67 31.97 22.59
CA VAL A 486 -26.83 31.85 21.14
C VAL A 486 -26.69 30.40 20.73
N PHE A 487 -27.68 29.86 20.04
CA PHE A 487 -27.68 28.46 19.59
C PHE A 487 -27.63 28.39 18.07
N GLY A 488 -26.79 27.50 17.56
CA GLY A 488 -26.56 27.41 16.14
C GLY A 488 -25.54 26.35 15.75
N SER A 489 -24.85 26.62 14.67
CA SER A 489 -23.69 25.83 14.25
C SER A 489 -22.75 26.73 13.49
N TYR A 490 -21.44 26.63 13.75
CA TYR A 490 -20.46 27.32 12.92
C TYR A 490 -20.63 26.92 11.44
N THR A 491 -20.51 27.91 10.56
CA THR A 491 -20.51 27.65 9.11
C THR A 491 -19.43 26.62 8.79
N LYS A 492 -19.76 25.70 7.87
CA LYS A 492 -18.78 24.70 7.43
C LYS A 492 -17.52 25.42 6.93
N ARG A 493 -16.36 24.83 7.17
CA ARG A 493 -15.11 25.30 6.55
C ARG A 493 -15.30 25.37 5.04
N SER A 494 -14.68 26.39 4.44
CA SER A 494 -14.65 26.59 3.00
C SER A 494 -14.35 25.32 2.24
N THR A 495 -15.04 25.12 1.12
CA THR A 495 -14.78 23.99 0.22
C THR A 495 -13.58 24.30 -0.66
N GLY A 496 -12.48 23.57 -0.46
CA GLY A 496 -11.23 23.75 -1.22
C GLY A 496 -10.07 24.25 -0.36
N ASN A 497 -8.89 24.34 -0.96
CA ASN A 497 -7.69 24.82 -0.27
C ASN A 497 -7.69 26.35 -0.23
N LYS A 498 -7.25 26.95 0.88
CA LYS A 498 -6.96 28.40 0.91
C LYS A 498 -5.85 28.68 -0.11
N LEU A 499 -6.11 29.60 -1.02
CA LEU A 499 -5.16 30.07 -2.02
C LEU A 499 -4.47 31.33 -1.50
N SER A 500 -3.18 31.44 -1.75
CA SER A 500 -2.38 32.59 -1.31
C SER A 500 -2.13 33.53 -2.48
N PHE A 501 -2.49 34.81 -2.30
CA PHE A 501 -2.08 35.86 -3.21
C PHE A 501 -0.58 36.11 -3.11
N ASN A 502 0.07 36.40 -4.23
CA ASN A 502 1.49 36.76 -4.27
C ASN A 502 1.73 38.24 -4.63
N LYS A 503 0.75 38.86 -5.31
CA LYS A 503 0.78 40.29 -5.65
C LYS A 503 -0.58 40.90 -5.34
N CYS A 504 -0.59 42.16 -4.94
CA CYS A 504 -1.81 42.95 -4.85
C CYS A 504 -1.62 44.30 -5.53
N PHE A 505 -2.75 44.87 -5.93
CA PHE A 505 -2.87 46.22 -6.45
C PHE A 505 -4.16 46.82 -5.89
N GLN A 506 -4.18 48.13 -5.65
CA GLN A 506 -5.41 48.86 -5.35
C GLN A 506 -5.36 50.22 -6.03
N THR A 507 -6.53 50.77 -6.35
CA THR A 507 -6.64 52.01 -7.15
C THR A 507 -5.89 53.21 -6.57
N SER A 508 -5.85 53.31 -5.25
CA SER A 508 -5.08 54.32 -4.51
C SER A 508 -4.94 53.90 -3.06
N THR A 509 -4.00 54.49 -2.33
CA THR A 509 -3.76 54.18 -0.92
C THR A 509 -4.12 55.39 -0.06
N GLY A 510 -5.05 55.21 0.86
CA GLY A 510 -5.42 56.20 1.87
C GLY A 510 -5.00 55.75 3.27
N TRP A 511 -4.54 56.68 4.11
CA TRP A 511 -4.34 56.49 5.55
C TRP A 511 -3.46 55.27 5.89
N ASN A 512 -2.41 55.03 5.09
CA ASN A 512 -1.50 53.88 5.17
C ASN A 512 -2.18 52.49 5.03
N GLY A 513 -3.41 52.43 4.53
CA GLY A 513 -4.12 51.18 4.25
C GLY A 513 -3.67 50.52 2.95
N VAL A 514 -2.42 50.03 2.89
CA VAL A 514 -1.86 49.36 1.70
C VAL A 514 -2.61 48.08 1.33
N CYS A 515 -2.58 47.67 0.04
CA CYS A 515 -3.34 46.52 -0.44
C CYS A 515 -2.96 45.19 0.24
N LYS A 516 -1.72 45.07 0.72
CA LYS A 516 -1.20 43.85 1.36
C LYS A 516 -1.95 43.48 2.65
N ARG A 517 -2.49 44.48 3.36
CA ARG A 517 -3.24 44.28 4.62
C ARG A 517 -4.50 43.43 4.44
N ALA A 518 -5.11 43.45 3.25
CA ALA A 518 -6.27 42.62 2.96
C ALA A 518 -5.90 41.17 2.55
N MET A 519 -4.62 40.79 2.61
CA MET A 519 -4.15 39.44 2.24
C MET A 519 -3.01 38.93 3.13
N ASP A 520 -2.82 39.55 4.30
CA ASP A 520 -1.70 39.25 5.20
C ASP A 520 -2.04 38.13 6.20
N GLY A 521 -3.30 37.67 6.24
CA GLY A 521 -3.77 36.65 7.16
C GLY A 521 -4.25 37.18 8.51
N ASN A 522 -4.10 38.48 8.78
CA ASN A 522 -4.65 39.13 9.95
C ASN A 522 -6.13 39.44 9.71
N LYS A 523 -6.99 38.89 10.57
CA LYS A 523 -8.45 38.98 10.42
C LYS A 523 -9.07 40.05 11.31
N SER A 524 -8.25 40.95 11.85
CA SER A 524 -8.74 42.01 12.71
C SER A 524 -9.58 42.97 11.91
N GLN A 525 -10.83 43.16 12.35
CA GLN A 525 -11.79 44.06 11.71
C GLN A 525 -11.75 45.47 12.31
N ASP A 526 -10.71 45.76 13.07
CA ASP A 526 -10.41 47.06 13.67
C ASP A 526 -9.25 47.68 12.89
N TYR A 527 -9.52 48.83 12.27
CA TYR A 527 -8.54 49.55 11.46
C TYR A 527 -7.29 49.97 12.24
N LYS A 528 -7.44 50.32 13.53
CA LYS A 528 -6.33 50.77 14.38
C LYS A 528 -5.28 49.68 14.60
N LYS A 529 -5.65 48.40 14.39
CA LYS A 529 -4.73 47.26 14.46
C LYS A 529 -3.96 47.01 13.16
N HIS A 530 -3.93 47.98 12.24
CA HIS A 530 -3.18 47.94 10.98
C HIS A 530 -3.48 46.73 10.08
N SER A 531 -4.68 46.16 10.19
CA SER A 531 -5.08 44.93 9.46
C SER A 531 -5.94 45.20 8.23
N CYS A 532 -6.28 46.45 7.92
CA CYS A 532 -7.20 46.76 6.81
C CYS A 532 -6.56 47.62 5.72
N SER A 533 -6.85 47.29 4.46
CA SER A 533 -6.55 48.12 3.29
C SER A 533 -7.58 49.25 3.17
N HIS A 534 -7.21 50.38 2.57
CA HIS A 534 -8.10 51.53 2.40
C HIS A 534 -7.73 52.33 1.15
N THR A 535 -8.72 52.63 0.30
CA THR A 535 -8.50 53.48 -0.88
C THR A 535 -8.59 54.97 -0.53
N LYS A 536 -7.83 55.84 -1.23
CA LYS A 536 -7.98 57.31 -1.10
C LYS A 536 -9.09 57.84 -2.02
N SER A 537 -9.27 57.20 -3.16
CA SER A 537 -10.25 57.57 -4.19
C SER A 537 -11.59 56.86 -3.95
N PRO A 538 -12.73 57.55 -4.12
CA PRO A 538 -14.05 56.92 -4.16
C PRO A 538 -14.18 56.00 -5.38
N SER A 539 -15.09 55.02 -5.34
CA SER A 539 -15.30 54.04 -6.43
C SER A 539 -14.06 53.17 -6.73
N GLY A 540 -13.19 52.98 -5.74
CA GLY A 540 -11.95 52.23 -5.89
C GLY A 540 -12.14 50.71 -6.00
N PHE A 541 -11.07 50.01 -6.42
CA PHE A 541 -11.01 48.56 -6.41
C PHE A 541 -9.74 48.05 -5.74
N TRP A 542 -9.83 46.83 -5.22
CA TRP A 542 -8.71 46.05 -4.71
C TRP A 542 -8.56 44.80 -5.57
N GLN A 543 -7.33 44.45 -5.92
CA GLN A 543 -6.99 43.27 -6.71
C GLN A 543 -5.94 42.43 -5.99
N GLY A 544 -6.23 41.13 -5.81
CA GLY A 544 -5.27 40.11 -5.44
C GLY A 544 -4.96 39.21 -6.64
N SER A 545 -3.69 38.88 -6.85
CA SER A 545 -3.25 38.01 -7.95
C SER A 545 -2.58 36.75 -7.40
N PHE A 546 -2.83 35.62 -8.03
CA PHE A 546 -2.19 34.34 -7.73
C PHE A 546 -0.97 34.11 -8.63
N THR A 547 -0.11 33.15 -8.24
CA THR A 547 1.04 32.74 -9.07
C THR A 547 0.65 32.00 -10.34
N ARG A 548 -0.55 31.40 -10.36
CA ARG A 548 -1.12 30.69 -11.51
C ARG A 548 -2.65 30.67 -11.43
N PRO A 549 -3.36 30.51 -12.56
CA PRO A 549 -4.83 30.43 -12.55
C PRO A 549 -5.36 29.34 -11.62
N ALA A 550 -6.41 29.70 -10.89
CA ALA A 550 -7.12 28.81 -9.98
C ALA A 550 -8.59 28.72 -10.36
N ARG A 551 -9.19 27.55 -10.15
CA ARG A 551 -10.63 27.43 -10.04
C ARG A 551 -10.99 27.91 -8.65
N ILE A 552 -11.44 29.14 -8.58
CA ILE A 552 -11.99 29.72 -7.36
C ILE A 552 -13.33 29.00 -7.12
N LYS A 553 -13.64 28.75 -5.85
CA LYS A 553 -14.92 28.18 -5.40
C LYS A 553 -15.62 29.11 -4.42
N GLU A 554 -14.85 29.80 -3.59
CA GLU A 554 -15.38 30.70 -2.58
C GLU A 554 -14.42 31.87 -2.33
N VAL A 555 -14.98 33.06 -2.14
CA VAL A 555 -14.26 34.27 -1.68
C VAL A 555 -14.87 34.70 -0.36
N VAL A 556 -14.03 34.93 0.66
CA VAL A 556 -14.42 35.33 2.00
C VAL A 556 -13.89 36.72 2.26
N ILE A 557 -14.77 37.64 2.60
CA ILE A 557 -14.44 39.04 2.82
C ILE A 557 -14.72 39.41 4.28
N TYR A 558 -13.70 39.98 4.94
CA TYR A 558 -13.79 40.54 6.27
C TYR A 558 -13.94 42.06 6.16
N ASN A 559 -15.09 42.56 6.62
CA ASN A 559 -15.42 43.97 6.59
C ASN A 559 -14.79 44.71 7.78
N ARG A 560 -14.72 46.04 7.73
CA ARG A 560 -14.34 46.89 8.86
C ARG A 560 -15.50 47.01 9.87
N LEU A 561 -15.21 47.00 11.17
CA LEU A 561 -16.23 47.00 12.24
C LEU A 561 -16.04 48.06 13.32
N ASP A 562 -14.87 48.68 13.46
CA ASP A 562 -14.66 49.80 14.39
C ASP A 562 -15.47 51.04 13.99
N CYS A 563 -15.64 51.27 12.68
CA CYS A 563 -16.59 52.23 12.14
C CYS A 563 -16.92 51.93 10.66
N CYS A 564 -17.92 52.63 10.11
CA CYS A 564 -18.13 52.75 8.65
C CYS A 564 -18.32 51.42 7.88
N SER A 565 -18.80 50.37 8.55
CA SER A 565 -19.02 49.04 7.97
C SER A 565 -19.99 49.03 6.76
N ASN A 566 -20.84 50.05 6.66
CA ASN A 566 -21.77 50.27 5.56
C ASN A 566 -21.09 50.70 4.23
N ARG A 567 -19.79 51.03 4.24
CA ARG A 567 -19.04 51.37 3.00
C ARG A 567 -18.87 50.17 2.06
N LEU A 568 -19.10 48.93 2.52
CA LEU A 568 -18.95 47.70 1.75
C LEU A 568 -20.29 47.02 1.41
N ASN A 569 -21.38 47.79 1.32
CA ASN A 569 -22.74 47.26 1.13
C ASN A 569 -23.10 46.99 -0.35
N ASN A 570 -22.37 47.57 -1.31
CA ASN A 570 -22.60 47.38 -2.74
C ASN A 570 -21.27 47.27 -3.51
N PHE A 571 -20.92 46.06 -3.91
CA PHE A 571 -19.67 45.77 -4.65
C PHE A 571 -19.80 44.51 -5.51
N ASP A 572 -18.88 44.36 -6.45
CA ASP A 572 -18.73 43.19 -7.31
C ASP A 572 -17.41 42.46 -7.02
N ILE A 573 -17.46 41.13 -7.06
CA ILE A 573 -16.28 40.26 -7.07
C ILE A 573 -16.07 39.79 -8.50
N ILE A 574 -14.92 40.10 -9.09
CA ILE A 574 -14.59 39.85 -10.50
C ILE A 574 -13.35 38.97 -10.57
N VAL A 575 -13.38 37.96 -11.43
CA VAL A 575 -12.27 37.02 -11.66
C VAL A 575 -11.87 37.09 -13.13
N ASP A 576 -10.66 37.59 -13.41
CA ASP A 576 -10.14 37.82 -14.78
C ASP A 576 -11.20 38.42 -15.75
N GLY A 577 -11.83 39.52 -15.33
CA GLY A 577 -12.85 40.23 -16.11
C GLY A 577 -14.28 39.65 -16.02
N GLN A 578 -14.48 38.47 -15.43
CA GLN A 578 -15.80 37.87 -15.25
C GLN A 578 -16.37 38.18 -13.86
N VAL A 579 -17.58 38.75 -13.80
CA VAL A 579 -18.28 38.92 -12.51
C VAL A 579 -18.60 37.55 -11.94
N CYS A 580 -18.05 37.29 -10.75
CA CYS A 580 -18.21 36.03 -10.04
C CYS A 580 -19.35 36.06 -9.03
N ALA A 581 -19.46 37.16 -8.27
CA ALA A 581 -20.53 37.39 -7.32
C ALA A 581 -20.81 38.88 -7.19
N ARG A 582 -22.06 39.23 -6.88
CA ARG A 582 -22.48 40.60 -6.58
C ARG A 582 -23.01 40.67 -5.17
N HIS A 583 -22.62 41.70 -4.43
CA HIS A 583 -23.21 42.02 -3.15
C HIS A 583 -24.01 43.31 -3.25
N ARG A 584 -25.28 43.25 -2.87
CA ARG A 584 -26.18 44.39 -2.71
C ARG A 584 -26.92 44.20 -1.38
N SER A 585 -26.81 45.14 -0.45
CA SER A 585 -27.47 45.07 0.86
C SER A 585 -27.70 46.46 1.43
N SER A 586 -28.79 46.65 2.18
CA SER A 586 -29.04 47.88 2.94
C SER A 586 -28.29 47.90 4.28
N THR A 587 -27.90 46.75 4.81
CA THR A 587 -27.16 46.60 6.07
C THR A 587 -25.75 46.05 5.84
N PHE A 588 -24.85 46.32 6.79
CA PHE A 588 -23.48 45.80 6.76
C PHE A 588 -23.43 44.28 7.02
N PHE A 589 -22.27 43.67 6.80
CA PHE A 589 -21.94 42.33 7.29
C PHE A 589 -20.59 42.36 8.00
N SER A 590 -20.35 41.41 8.91
CA SER A 590 -19.03 41.27 9.54
C SER A 590 -18.09 40.46 8.65
N VAL A 591 -18.46 39.23 8.33
CA VAL A 591 -17.72 38.34 7.45
C VAL A 591 -18.71 37.68 6.52
N LYS A 592 -18.46 37.73 5.21
CA LYS A 592 -19.36 37.12 4.23
C LYS A 592 -18.60 36.23 3.28
N ARG A 593 -19.21 35.08 3.02
CA ARG A 593 -18.72 34.06 2.09
C ARG A 593 -19.52 34.16 0.80
N PHE A 594 -18.80 34.24 -0.32
CA PHE A 594 -19.37 34.35 -1.65
C PHE A 594 -18.98 33.11 -2.43
N LYS A 595 -19.97 32.31 -2.86
CA LYS A 595 -19.72 31.25 -3.83
C LYS A 595 -19.26 31.88 -5.14
N CYS A 596 -18.23 31.31 -5.72
CA CYS A 596 -17.58 31.86 -6.88
C CYS A 596 -16.98 30.72 -7.70
N ASP A 597 -17.67 30.23 -8.73
CA ASP A 597 -17.22 29.09 -9.55
C ASP A 597 -16.54 29.56 -10.85
N LYS A 598 -15.59 30.49 -10.73
CA LYS A 598 -14.86 31.06 -11.86
C LYS A 598 -13.41 30.63 -11.86
N VAL A 599 -12.81 30.67 -13.05
CA VAL A 599 -11.41 30.31 -13.26
C VAL A 599 -10.66 31.57 -13.63
N GLY A 600 -9.60 31.88 -12.88
CA GLY A 600 -8.74 33.01 -13.19
C GLY A 600 -7.56 33.14 -12.24
N GLN A 601 -6.68 34.08 -12.55
CA GLN A 601 -5.49 34.40 -11.78
C GLN A 601 -5.66 35.65 -10.91
N ASN A 602 -6.54 36.57 -11.30
CA ASN A 602 -6.78 37.81 -10.58
C ASN A 602 -8.19 37.82 -9.98
N VAL A 603 -8.29 38.25 -8.72
CA VAL A 603 -9.54 38.48 -7.99
C VAL A 603 -9.64 39.95 -7.65
N ILE A 604 -10.67 40.61 -8.17
CA ILE A 604 -10.93 42.03 -7.99
C ILE A 604 -12.18 42.20 -7.15
N ILE A 605 -12.11 43.05 -6.12
CA ILE A 605 -13.27 43.55 -5.36
C ILE A 605 -13.43 45.02 -5.72
N ARG A 606 -14.52 45.35 -6.41
CA ARG A 606 -14.80 46.70 -6.88
C ARG A 606 -16.07 47.23 -6.22
N THR A 607 -15.98 48.33 -5.48
CA THR A 607 -17.17 48.97 -4.93
C THR A 607 -17.95 49.68 -6.04
N ASN A 608 -19.28 49.62 -5.97
CA ASN A 608 -20.17 50.40 -6.85
C ASN A 608 -20.75 51.62 -6.12
N LEU A 609 -20.33 51.84 -4.87
CA LEU A 609 -20.65 53.06 -4.13
C LEU A 609 -19.62 54.14 -4.49
N LYS A 610 -20.07 55.39 -4.58
CA LYS A 610 -19.20 56.58 -4.59
C LYS A 610 -18.57 56.82 -3.19
N LYS A 611 -17.97 55.77 -2.60
CA LYS A 611 -17.34 55.76 -1.26
C LYS A 611 -16.00 55.03 -1.33
N TRP A 612 -15.15 55.23 -0.33
CA TRP A 612 -13.87 54.52 -0.19
C TRP A 612 -14.06 53.02 0.04
N LEU A 613 -13.19 52.21 -0.55
CA LEU A 613 -13.15 50.77 -0.35
C LEU A 613 -12.21 50.43 0.82
N THR A 614 -12.70 49.64 1.77
CA THR A 614 -11.92 49.15 2.91
C THR A 614 -12.13 47.66 3.08
N LEU A 615 -11.06 46.89 3.11
CA LEU A 615 -11.09 45.44 3.25
C LEU A 615 -10.11 45.03 4.35
N CYS A 616 -10.58 44.31 5.36
CA CYS A 616 -9.74 43.88 6.47
C CYS A 616 -9.09 42.51 6.27
N GLU A 617 -9.63 41.68 5.39
CA GLU A 617 -8.99 40.45 4.90
C GLU A 617 -9.84 39.90 3.75
N VAL A 618 -9.18 39.33 2.74
CA VAL A 618 -9.79 38.65 1.60
C VAL A 618 -9.16 37.27 1.49
N GLU A 619 -9.91 36.23 1.86
CA GLU A 619 -9.47 34.85 1.69
C GLU A 619 -10.14 34.22 0.48
N VAL A 620 -9.37 33.58 -0.39
CA VAL A 620 -9.91 32.85 -1.53
C VAL A 620 -9.68 31.36 -1.35
N PHE A 621 -10.73 30.58 -1.58
CA PHE A 621 -10.70 29.14 -1.50
C PHE A 621 -11.05 28.53 -2.84
N GLY A 622 -10.34 27.47 -3.17
CA GLY A 622 -10.54 26.76 -4.40
C GLY A 622 -9.42 25.78 -4.62
N GLU A 623 -9.14 25.53 -5.88
CA GLU A 623 -8.03 24.69 -6.27
C GLU A 623 -7.29 25.44 -7.36
N TYR A 624 -5.97 25.59 -7.19
CA TYR A 624 -5.13 25.85 -8.35
C TYR A 624 -5.55 24.86 -9.43
N ILE A 625 -5.79 25.36 -10.64
CA ILE A 625 -6.09 24.47 -11.74
C ILE A 625 -4.93 23.49 -11.73
N LYS A 626 -5.23 22.21 -11.43
CA LYS A 626 -4.27 21.14 -11.58
C LYS A 626 -3.77 21.36 -12.98
N GLN A 627 -2.50 21.76 -13.12
CA GLN A 627 -1.92 21.80 -14.43
C GLN A 627 -2.22 20.41 -14.97
N LYS A 628 -3.14 20.35 -15.94
CA LYS A 628 -3.44 19.14 -16.70
C LYS A 628 -2.06 18.59 -16.93
N LYS A 629 -1.78 17.39 -16.40
CA LYS A 629 -0.41 16.85 -16.27
C LYS A 629 0.35 17.39 -17.45
N ARG A 630 1.35 18.24 -17.20
CA ARG A 630 2.12 19.02 -18.19
C ARG A 630 2.90 18.09 -19.15
N ALA A 631 2.38 16.89 -19.37
CA ALA A 631 2.88 15.79 -20.16
C ALA A 631 3.06 16.18 -21.62
N ASP A 632 2.37 17.25 -22.05
CA ASP A 632 2.57 17.85 -23.35
C ASP A 632 3.12 19.29 -23.31
N MET A 633 3.61 19.92 -22.23
CA MET A 633 4.24 21.27 -22.32
C MET A 633 5.67 21.26 -21.80
N LEU A 634 6.61 21.63 -22.66
CA LEU A 634 8.04 21.47 -22.47
C LEU A 634 8.65 22.79 -21.95
N PRO A 635 9.23 22.81 -20.73
CA PRO A 635 9.93 23.98 -20.22
C PRO A 635 11.06 24.39 -21.16
N LEU A 636 11.12 25.69 -21.46
CA LEU A 636 12.18 26.30 -22.24
C LEU A 636 13.21 26.96 -21.32
N SER A 637 14.44 27.05 -21.80
CA SER A 637 15.59 27.61 -21.09
C SER A 637 16.62 28.15 -22.11
N HIS A 638 17.63 28.86 -21.63
CA HIS A 638 18.77 29.31 -22.45
C HIS A 638 18.32 30.02 -23.74
N CYS A 639 17.46 31.02 -23.59
CA CYS A 639 16.99 31.80 -24.72
C CYS A 639 18.10 32.71 -25.26
N SER A 640 17.98 33.05 -26.54
CA SER A 640 18.78 34.06 -27.22
C SER A 640 17.93 34.73 -28.29
N GLN A 641 18.29 35.95 -28.67
CA GLN A 641 17.64 36.66 -29.77
C GLN A 641 18.67 37.47 -30.54
N SER A 642 18.36 37.78 -31.79
CA SER A 642 19.30 38.40 -32.73
C SER A 642 19.78 39.80 -32.34
N SER A 643 19.05 40.50 -31.47
CA SER A 643 19.39 41.83 -30.92
C SER A 643 18.39 42.17 -29.81
N VAL A 644 18.74 43.03 -28.86
CA VAL A 644 17.79 43.58 -27.88
C VAL A 644 17.43 45.02 -28.27
N GLY A 645 16.14 45.34 -28.33
CA GLY A 645 15.63 46.71 -28.45
C GLY A 645 14.70 47.02 -27.27
N TRP A 646 14.63 48.29 -26.85
CA TRP A 646 13.67 48.77 -25.82
C TRP A 646 13.65 47.94 -24.53
N SER A 647 14.79 47.36 -24.12
CA SER A 647 14.92 46.47 -22.95
C SER A 647 14.05 45.19 -22.98
N GLY A 648 13.56 44.79 -24.15
CA GLY A 648 12.80 43.56 -24.37
C GLY A 648 13.69 42.32 -24.49
N VAL A 649 14.29 41.88 -23.38
CA VAL A 649 15.17 40.70 -23.32
C VAL A 649 14.45 39.39 -23.63
N CYS A 650 15.17 38.37 -24.13
CA CYS A 650 14.58 37.13 -24.64
C CYS A 650 13.81 36.30 -23.61
N SER A 651 14.17 36.44 -22.32
CA SER A 651 13.62 35.65 -21.22
C SER A 651 12.16 35.96 -20.96
N ARG A 652 11.69 37.15 -21.36
CA ARG A 652 10.28 37.56 -21.24
C ARG A 652 9.33 36.68 -22.05
N ALA A 653 9.79 36.08 -23.15
CA ALA A 653 8.96 35.13 -23.91
C ALA A 653 8.84 33.74 -23.23
N ILE A 654 9.53 33.47 -22.12
CA ILE A 654 9.51 32.17 -21.43
C ILE A 654 9.38 32.33 -19.90
N ASP A 655 8.94 33.50 -19.43
CA ASP A 655 8.81 33.81 -18.00
C ASP A 655 7.52 33.27 -17.37
N GLY A 656 6.61 32.72 -18.19
CA GLY A 656 5.34 32.17 -17.76
C GLY A 656 4.26 33.23 -17.51
N ASN A 657 4.54 34.49 -17.83
CA ASN A 657 3.60 35.59 -17.77
C ASN A 657 3.03 35.85 -19.17
N THR A 658 1.74 35.54 -19.35
CA THR A 658 1.08 35.71 -20.65
C THR A 658 0.57 37.14 -20.88
N ASN A 659 1.09 38.14 -20.16
CA ASN A 659 0.66 39.52 -20.34
C ASN A 659 1.11 40.05 -21.70
N GLN A 660 0.15 40.49 -22.51
CA GLN A 660 0.38 40.90 -23.89
C GLN A 660 0.55 42.42 -24.05
N TYR A 661 0.51 43.18 -22.94
CA TYR A 661 0.81 44.60 -22.90
C TYR A 661 2.31 44.78 -22.66
N TYR A 662 2.99 45.52 -23.53
CA TYR A 662 4.45 45.70 -23.45
C TYR A 662 4.93 46.26 -22.11
N TRP A 663 4.21 47.27 -21.59
CA TRP A 663 4.47 47.90 -20.28
C TRP A 663 4.17 46.99 -19.08
N GLY A 664 3.60 45.81 -19.33
CA GLY A 664 3.51 44.72 -18.36
C GLY A 664 4.83 43.98 -18.12
N TYR A 665 5.92 44.42 -18.76
CA TYR A 665 7.29 43.87 -18.65
C TYR A 665 7.42 42.39 -19.03
N SER A 666 6.53 41.91 -19.91
CA SER A 666 6.38 40.49 -20.26
C SER A 666 6.62 40.18 -21.73
N CYS A 667 7.06 41.16 -22.53
CA CYS A 667 7.30 40.95 -23.96
C CYS A 667 8.76 41.19 -24.36
N THR A 668 9.28 40.34 -25.26
CA THR A 668 10.59 40.51 -25.90
C THR A 668 10.52 41.60 -26.96
N HIS A 669 11.67 42.12 -27.40
CA HIS A 669 11.73 43.08 -28.50
C HIS A 669 13.13 43.10 -29.14
N THR A 670 13.19 42.95 -30.47
CA THR A 670 14.45 43.10 -31.23
C THR A 670 14.66 44.54 -31.72
N LYS A 671 15.81 44.85 -32.33
CA LYS A 671 15.99 46.01 -33.22
C LYS A 671 15.30 45.75 -34.58
N LEU A 672 15.23 46.76 -35.44
CA LEU A 672 14.59 46.68 -36.77
C LEU A 672 15.44 45.87 -37.76
N GLN A 673 15.17 44.57 -37.90
CA GLN A 673 15.93 43.66 -38.76
C GLN A 673 15.11 42.43 -39.15
N LYS A 674 15.66 41.48 -39.93
CA LYS A 674 15.09 40.12 -40.06
C LYS A 674 15.39 39.31 -38.79
N GLY A 675 14.80 39.74 -37.68
CA GLY A 675 15.13 39.26 -36.34
C GLY A 675 14.70 37.82 -36.07
N TRP A 676 15.40 37.17 -35.14
CA TRP A 676 15.07 35.83 -34.67
C TRP A 676 15.11 35.75 -33.14
N TRP A 677 14.32 34.83 -32.60
CA TRP A 677 14.31 34.44 -31.19
C TRP A 677 14.44 32.91 -31.12
N MET A 678 15.25 32.41 -30.19
CA MET A 678 15.48 30.98 -29.99
C MET A 678 15.46 30.63 -28.50
N ALA A 679 14.92 29.46 -28.14
CA ALA A 679 15.09 28.86 -26.83
C ALA A 679 15.23 27.33 -26.91
N LYS A 680 15.67 26.70 -25.82
CA LYS A 680 15.96 25.26 -25.76
C LYS A 680 15.06 24.54 -24.76
N THR A 681 14.51 23.38 -25.14
CA THR A 681 13.91 22.44 -24.19
C THR A 681 14.99 21.83 -23.28
N GLN A 682 14.60 21.30 -22.12
CA GLN A 682 15.58 20.75 -21.16
C GLN A 682 16.24 19.45 -21.66
N LYS A 683 15.53 18.66 -22.47
CA LYS A 683 15.98 17.42 -23.09
C LYS A 683 15.44 17.33 -24.51
N LEU A 684 16.00 16.42 -25.31
CA LEU A 684 15.46 16.10 -26.63
C LEU A 684 13.97 15.77 -26.52
N ALA A 685 13.15 16.36 -27.39
CA ALA A 685 11.71 16.24 -27.29
C ALA A 685 11.02 16.09 -28.64
N HIS A 686 9.91 15.34 -28.65
CA HIS A 686 8.91 15.37 -29.70
C HIS A 686 8.05 16.62 -29.51
N ILE A 687 8.40 17.70 -30.21
CA ILE A 687 7.69 18.97 -30.21
C ILE A 687 6.49 18.86 -31.15
N LYS A 688 5.30 18.75 -30.58
CA LYS A 688 4.04 18.62 -31.30
C LYS A 688 3.49 19.97 -31.74
N GLU A 689 3.44 20.94 -30.83
CA GLU A 689 2.82 22.25 -31.08
C GLU A 689 3.62 23.38 -30.41
N ILE A 690 3.54 24.59 -30.96
CA ILE A 690 4.17 25.79 -30.42
C ILE A 690 3.13 26.90 -30.43
N LYS A 691 2.84 27.47 -29.26
CA LYS A 691 1.85 28.53 -29.07
C LYS A 691 2.56 29.84 -28.80
N ILE A 692 2.20 30.86 -29.58
CA ILE A 692 2.85 32.17 -29.58
C ILE A 692 1.83 33.23 -29.17
N PHE A 693 2.19 34.06 -28.20
CA PHE A 693 1.41 35.21 -27.73
C PHE A 693 1.99 36.48 -28.34
N ASN A 694 1.16 37.17 -29.11
CA ASN A 694 1.52 38.42 -29.77
C ASN A 694 1.38 39.62 -28.80
N ARG A 695 1.88 40.79 -29.19
CA ARG A 695 1.63 42.05 -28.47
C ARG A 695 0.20 42.56 -28.75
N LEU A 696 -0.43 43.23 -27.78
CA LEU A 696 -1.83 43.72 -27.89
C LEU A 696 -2.02 45.21 -27.68
N ASP A 697 -1.16 45.88 -26.92
CA ASP A 697 -1.28 47.31 -26.62
C ASP A 697 -1.04 48.19 -27.86
N CYS A 698 -0.19 47.75 -28.78
CA CYS A 698 -0.05 48.31 -30.12
C CYS A 698 0.63 47.28 -31.03
N CYS A 699 0.73 47.59 -32.32
CA CYS A 699 1.81 47.07 -33.15
C CYS A 699 1.79 45.55 -33.40
N SER A 700 0.64 44.92 -33.17
CA SER A 700 0.38 43.48 -33.31
C SER A 700 0.54 42.98 -34.75
N ASN A 701 0.42 43.87 -35.74
CA ASN A 701 0.68 43.67 -37.16
C ASN A 701 2.16 43.40 -37.53
N ARG A 702 3.10 43.62 -36.60
CA ARG A 702 4.53 43.32 -36.81
C ARG A 702 4.79 41.80 -36.97
N LEU A 703 4.03 40.96 -36.27
CA LEU A 703 4.17 39.49 -36.28
C LEU A 703 3.31 38.79 -37.36
N THR A 704 3.54 39.12 -38.63
CA THR A 704 2.70 38.67 -39.77
C THR A 704 3.44 37.84 -40.83
N ASN A 705 4.78 37.85 -40.86
CA ASN A 705 5.59 37.04 -41.79
C ASN A 705 6.82 36.43 -41.11
N PHE A 706 6.70 35.18 -40.62
CA PHE A 706 7.77 34.48 -39.90
C PHE A 706 7.73 32.96 -40.12
N VAL A 707 8.84 32.29 -39.78
CA VAL A 707 8.97 30.82 -39.80
C VAL A 707 9.34 30.31 -38.41
N VAL A 708 8.78 29.16 -38.05
CA VAL A 708 9.10 28.41 -36.83
C VAL A 708 9.89 27.17 -37.22
N THR A 709 11.04 26.99 -36.58
CA THR A 709 11.96 25.87 -36.83
C THR A 709 12.29 25.12 -35.55
N VAL A 710 12.52 23.82 -35.67
CA VAL A 710 13.02 22.95 -34.61
C VAL A 710 14.34 22.33 -35.07
N ASP A 711 15.43 22.57 -34.34
CA ASP A 711 16.80 22.18 -34.72
C ASP A 711 17.13 22.53 -36.18
N GLY A 712 16.78 23.75 -36.60
CA GLY A 712 17.03 24.26 -37.96
C GLY A 712 16.05 23.77 -39.03
N HIS A 713 15.23 22.75 -38.77
CA HIS A 713 14.19 22.30 -39.70
C HIS A 713 12.91 23.11 -39.54
N ALA A 714 12.42 23.71 -40.63
CA ALA A 714 11.13 24.39 -40.63
C ALA A 714 9.99 23.40 -40.36
N CYS A 715 9.06 23.79 -39.49
CA CYS A 715 7.87 22.99 -39.17
C CYS A 715 6.57 23.77 -39.23
N ALA A 716 6.61 25.09 -39.12
CA ALA A 716 5.46 25.96 -39.39
C ALA A 716 5.93 27.28 -39.99
N SER A 717 5.09 27.91 -40.80
CA SER A 717 5.28 29.28 -41.28
C SER A 717 3.98 30.06 -41.15
N TYR A 718 4.11 31.36 -40.89
CA TYR A 718 2.99 32.28 -40.86
C TYR A 718 3.28 33.40 -41.85
N ASN A 719 2.44 33.52 -42.88
CA ASN A 719 2.49 34.61 -43.84
C ASN A 719 1.04 35.06 -44.10
N SER A 720 0.55 35.99 -43.29
CA SER A 720 -0.83 36.47 -43.37
C SER A 720 -0.92 37.94 -42.98
N ARG A 721 -1.79 38.70 -43.64
CA ARG A 721 -2.13 40.08 -43.24
C ARG A 721 -2.97 40.12 -41.95
N SER A 722 -3.58 39.00 -41.55
CA SER A 722 -4.38 38.92 -40.32
C SER A 722 -3.52 38.89 -39.05
N VAL A 723 -3.91 39.71 -38.08
CA VAL A 723 -3.30 39.77 -36.76
C VAL A 723 -3.94 38.74 -35.84
N PHE A 724 -3.14 38.08 -34.99
CA PHE A 724 -3.66 37.20 -33.95
C PHE A 724 -3.23 37.67 -32.56
N ARG A 725 -4.10 37.43 -31.56
CA ARG A 725 -3.77 37.58 -30.14
C ARG A 725 -2.89 36.43 -29.67
N VAL A 726 -3.35 35.19 -29.85
CA VAL A 726 -2.58 33.97 -29.53
C VAL A 726 -2.83 32.95 -30.63
N LYS A 727 -1.78 32.29 -31.12
CA LYS A 727 -1.91 31.26 -32.16
C LYS A 727 -1.04 30.05 -31.85
N THR A 728 -1.59 28.86 -32.07
CA THR A 728 -0.90 27.59 -31.91
C THR A 728 -0.53 27.04 -33.28
N PHE A 729 0.73 26.65 -33.44
CA PHE A 729 1.31 26.10 -34.66
C PHE A 729 1.66 24.63 -34.43
N ARG A 730 1.18 23.74 -35.29
CA ARG A 730 1.60 22.33 -35.28
C ARG A 730 3.01 22.23 -35.88
N CYS A 731 3.86 21.43 -35.26
CA CYS A 731 5.26 21.29 -35.62
C CYS A 731 5.65 19.82 -35.82
N ASN A 732 5.22 18.91 -34.94
CA ASN A 732 5.48 17.46 -35.01
C ASN A 732 6.93 17.08 -35.38
N ARG A 733 7.92 17.77 -34.79
CA ARG A 733 9.36 17.51 -35.01
C ARG A 733 10.03 17.01 -33.74
N VAL A 734 11.10 16.25 -33.89
CA VAL A 734 12.01 15.91 -32.79
C VAL A 734 13.18 16.88 -32.80
N GLY A 735 13.42 17.55 -31.68
CA GLY A 735 14.56 18.43 -31.53
C GLY A 735 14.60 19.06 -30.15
N ARG A 736 15.59 19.94 -29.93
CA ARG A 736 15.79 20.61 -28.64
C ARG A 736 15.67 22.13 -28.74
N THR A 737 16.04 22.72 -29.86
CA THR A 737 15.98 24.16 -30.10
C THR A 737 14.70 24.52 -30.84
N VAL A 738 14.00 25.55 -30.37
CA VAL A 738 12.87 26.17 -31.08
C VAL A 738 13.29 27.57 -31.46
N MET A 739 13.22 27.90 -32.75
CA MET A 739 13.51 29.25 -33.25
C MET A 739 12.31 29.81 -34.03
N ILE A 740 11.97 31.06 -33.73
CA ILE A 740 11.01 31.88 -34.47
C ILE A 740 11.80 32.97 -35.19
N ARG A 741 11.73 33.00 -36.53
CA ARG A 741 12.51 33.94 -37.35
C ARG A 741 11.59 34.73 -38.28
N SER A 742 11.68 36.05 -38.19
CA SER A 742 10.98 36.95 -39.14
C SER A 742 11.58 36.80 -40.54
N ARG A 743 10.72 36.76 -41.56
CA ARG A 743 11.14 36.81 -42.97
C ARG A 743 11.18 38.25 -43.52
N LYS A 744 10.47 39.17 -42.86
CA LYS A 744 10.47 40.61 -43.18
C LYS A 744 11.34 41.41 -42.20
N ARG A 745 11.83 42.57 -42.64
CA ARG A 745 12.58 43.52 -41.79
C ARG A 745 11.58 44.21 -40.84
N THR A 746 11.55 43.82 -39.57
CA THR A 746 10.60 44.33 -38.58
C THR A 746 11.13 44.17 -37.15
N TYR A 747 10.39 44.66 -36.15
CA TYR A 747 10.65 44.35 -34.75
C TYR A 747 9.96 43.04 -34.38
N LEU A 748 10.72 42.03 -33.94
CA LEU A 748 10.17 40.78 -33.44
C LEU A 748 9.85 40.92 -31.95
N THR A 749 8.56 40.92 -31.63
CA THR A 749 8.04 41.02 -30.26
C THR A 749 7.20 39.77 -29.95
N LEU A 750 7.59 39.04 -28.91
CA LEU A 750 6.91 37.83 -28.46
C LEU A 750 6.62 38.01 -26.96
N CYS A 751 5.35 37.93 -26.57
CA CYS A 751 4.95 38.10 -25.17
C CYS A 751 4.97 36.79 -24.39
N GLU A 752 4.87 35.65 -25.07
CA GLU A 752 5.09 34.34 -24.48
C GLU A 752 5.21 33.31 -25.62
N VAL A 753 6.09 32.33 -25.46
CA VAL A 753 6.26 31.18 -26.34
C VAL A 753 6.15 29.90 -25.53
N GLN A 754 5.09 29.16 -25.79
CA GLN A 754 4.76 27.94 -25.09
C GLN A 754 4.95 26.74 -26.03
N VAL A 755 5.87 25.85 -25.68
CA VAL A 755 6.18 24.67 -26.50
C VAL A 755 5.48 23.45 -25.92
N PHE A 756 4.81 22.71 -26.79
CA PHE A 756 4.05 21.53 -26.44
C PHE A 756 4.59 20.27 -27.14
N GLY A 757 4.62 19.17 -26.41
CA GLY A 757 5.23 17.92 -26.82
C GLY A 757 5.68 17.08 -25.64
N SER A 758 6.34 15.97 -25.93
CA SER A 758 6.84 15.04 -24.92
C SER A 758 8.34 14.85 -25.07
N TYR A 759 9.08 14.81 -23.96
CA TYR A 759 10.49 14.40 -24.03
C TYR A 759 10.61 13.01 -24.68
N THR A 760 11.61 12.83 -25.53
CA THR A 760 11.89 11.52 -26.13
C THR A 760 12.08 10.52 -24.99
N LYS A 761 11.45 9.34 -25.10
CA LYS A 761 11.67 8.27 -24.13
C LYS A 761 13.18 8.02 -24.04
N ARG A 762 13.67 7.74 -22.82
CA ARG A 762 15.05 7.28 -22.62
C ARG A 762 15.26 6.11 -23.57
N SER A 763 16.35 6.18 -24.33
CA SER A 763 16.85 5.13 -25.21
C SER A 763 16.63 3.74 -24.62
N THR A 764 16.28 2.78 -25.47
CA THR A 764 16.01 1.40 -25.04
C THR A 764 17.32 0.74 -24.63
N GLY A 765 17.80 0.95 -23.41
CA GLY A 765 19.06 0.38 -22.89
C GLY A 765 19.62 1.15 -21.70
N LYS A 766 20.57 0.54 -20.96
CA LYS A 766 21.33 1.25 -19.91
C LYS A 766 22.40 2.13 -20.59
N LYS A 767 22.60 3.37 -20.10
CA LYS A 767 23.78 4.19 -20.49
C LYS A 767 25.03 3.39 -20.10
N LEU A 768 25.89 3.11 -21.05
CA LEU A 768 27.15 2.41 -20.82
C LEU A 768 28.26 3.46 -20.64
N LYS A 769 29.28 3.12 -19.84
CA LYS A 769 30.36 4.04 -19.49
C LYS A 769 31.60 3.69 -20.33
N PHE A 770 32.13 4.69 -21.03
CA PHE A 770 33.45 4.63 -21.64
C PHE A 770 34.54 4.76 -20.57
N ASN A 771 35.64 4.04 -20.72
CA ASN A 771 36.76 4.08 -19.78
C ASN A 771 38.07 4.62 -20.38
N LYS A 772 38.19 4.63 -21.71
CA LYS A 772 39.32 5.21 -22.44
C LYS A 772 38.82 5.80 -23.75
N CYS A 773 39.40 6.91 -24.18
CA CYS A 773 39.15 7.50 -25.49
C CYS A 773 40.45 7.80 -26.23
N PHE A 774 40.32 8.07 -27.51
CA PHE A 774 41.38 8.56 -28.38
C PHE A 774 40.77 9.42 -29.49
N GLN A 775 41.51 10.42 -29.96
CA GLN A 775 41.18 11.18 -31.17
C GLN A 775 42.45 11.40 -31.99
N ASN A 776 42.31 11.47 -33.32
CA ASN A 776 43.47 11.49 -34.22
C ASN A 776 44.29 12.79 -34.19
N SER A 777 43.73 13.90 -33.69
CA SER A 777 44.46 15.15 -33.46
C SER A 777 43.73 16.02 -32.45
N VAL A 778 44.45 16.91 -31.76
CA VAL A 778 43.88 17.84 -30.77
C VAL A 778 44.21 19.28 -31.17
N ALA A 779 43.22 20.17 -31.15
CA ALA A 779 43.40 21.61 -31.27
C ALA A 779 42.60 22.36 -30.20
N HIS A 780 42.98 23.61 -29.92
CA HIS A 780 42.29 24.51 -28.98
C HIS A 780 41.93 23.88 -27.61
N LYS A 781 42.80 22.98 -27.11
CA LYS A 781 42.61 22.21 -25.87
C LYS A 781 41.36 21.30 -25.84
N GLY A 782 40.80 20.94 -27.00
CA GLY A 782 39.64 20.07 -27.14
C GLY A 782 40.00 18.58 -27.14
N VAL A 783 40.48 18.06 -25.99
CA VAL A 783 40.88 16.65 -25.79
C VAL A 783 39.69 15.67 -25.85
N CYS A 784 39.93 14.37 -26.09
CA CYS A 784 38.88 13.38 -26.40
C CYS A 784 37.93 13.11 -25.24
N GLU A 785 38.40 13.30 -24.01
CA GLU A 785 37.70 13.04 -22.76
C GLU A 785 36.47 13.94 -22.61
N ARG A 786 36.49 15.13 -23.24
CA ARG A 786 35.35 16.07 -23.24
C ARG A 786 34.11 15.53 -23.93
N ALA A 787 34.24 14.50 -24.77
CA ALA A 787 33.07 13.82 -25.35
C ALA A 787 32.51 12.72 -24.43
N ILE A 788 33.15 12.40 -23.31
CA ILE A 788 32.74 11.32 -22.39
C ILE A 788 32.81 11.73 -20.91
N ASP A 789 32.88 13.03 -20.64
CA ASP A 789 33.00 13.58 -19.29
C ASP A 789 31.63 13.68 -18.58
N GLY A 790 30.53 13.45 -19.31
CA GLY A 790 29.18 13.54 -18.78
C GLY A 790 28.61 14.95 -18.79
N ASN A 791 29.37 15.93 -19.30
CA ASN A 791 28.93 17.31 -19.46
C ASN A 791 28.34 17.51 -20.86
N THR A 792 27.02 17.64 -20.93
CA THR A 792 26.32 17.81 -22.21
C THR A 792 26.32 19.25 -22.75
N ASN A 793 27.21 20.13 -22.26
CA ASN A 793 27.18 21.54 -22.62
C ASN A 793 27.69 21.76 -24.04
N GLN A 794 26.84 22.32 -24.88
CA GLN A 794 27.09 22.47 -26.31
C GLN A 794 27.78 23.80 -26.68
N ASN A 795 28.20 24.59 -25.67
CA ASN A 795 29.01 25.78 -25.86
C ASN A 795 30.49 25.43 -25.69
N TYR A 796 31.30 25.72 -26.72
CA TYR A 796 32.74 25.43 -26.69
C TYR A 796 33.48 26.11 -25.53
N GLY A 797 33.11 27.35 -25.19
CA GLY A 797 33.71 28.10 -24.09
C GLY A 797 33.49 27.45 -22.71
N ALA A 798 32.51 26.56 -22.59
CA ALA A 798 32.25 25.79 -21.38
C ALA A 798 33.25 24.63 -21.17
N LYS A 799 34.27 24.49 -22.03
CA LYS A 799 35.32 23.46 -21.96
C LYS A 799 34.78 22.02 -22.01
N SER A 800 33.65 21.83 -22.69
CA SER A 800 32.88 20.57 -22.75
C SER A 800 32.85 19.95 -24.15
N CYS A 801 33.65 20.44 -25.10
CA CYS A 801 33.68 19.93 -26.46
C CYS A 801 35.10 19.56 -26.90
N THR A 802 35.21 18.45 -27.64
CA THR A 802 36.41 18.00 -28.36
C THR A 802 36.68 18.88 -29.58
N HIS A 803 37.90 18.91 -30.10
CA HIS A 803 38.21 19.60 -31.36
C HIS A 803 39.44 18.98 -32.04
N THR A 804 39.28 18.52 -33.29
CA THR A 804 40.41 18.04 -34.10
C THR A 804 41.22 19.20 -34.68
N LYS A 805 42.49 18.97 -35.02
CA LYS A 805 43.35 19.99 -35.66
C LYS A 805 43.07 20.12 -37.15
N ASN A 806 42.89 18.99 -37.84
CA ASN A 806 42.71 18.97 -39.29
C ASN A 806 41.22 19.01 -39.68
N PRO A 807 40.86 19.75 -40.75
CA PRO A 807 39.49 19.83 -41.25
C PRO A 807 39.06 18.61 -42.06
N VAL A 808 39.96 17.73 -42.48
CA VAL A 808 39.63 16.50 -43.23
C VAL A 808 40.00 15.27 -42.39
N GLY A 809 39.15 14.25 -42.41
CA GLY A 809 39.43 12.95 -41.79
C GLY A 809 39.40 12.96 -40.26
N GLY A 810 38.66 13.87 -39.61
CA GLY A 810 38.52 13.89 -38.16
C GLY A 810 38.00 12.55 -37.61
N TYR A 811 38.69 11.98 -36.61
CA TYR A 811 38.39 10.67 -36.05
C TYR A 811 38.45 10.68 -34.53
N TRP A 812 37.41 10.15 -33.90
CA TRP A 812 37.29 10.00 -32.45
C TRP A 812 36.80 8.60 -32.12
N HIS A 813 37.33 7.94 -31.08
CA HIS A 813 36.77 6.70 -30.57
C HIS A 813 36.91 6.55 -29.06
N ALA A 814 36.06 5.70 -28.47
CA ALA A 814 36.12 5.34 -27.06
C ALA A 814 35.77 3.86 -26.81
N SER A 815 36.32 3.31 -25.73
CA SER A 815 36.23 1.91 -25.35
C SER A 815 35.30 1.72 -24.15
N LEU A 816 34.42 0.72 -24.20
CA LEU A 816 33.64 0.27 -23.06
C LEU A 816 34.47 -0.65 -22.14
N SER A 817 34.03 -0.80 -20.89
CA SER A 817 34.66 -1.71 -19.92
C SER A 817 34.58 -3.20 -20.31
N ARG A 818 33.57 -3.58 -21.10
CA ARG A 818 33.37 -4.93 -21.66
C ARG A 818 32.45 -4.84 -22.90
N PRO A 819 32.43 -5.85 -23.79
CA PRO A 819 31.52 -5.86 -24.94
C PRO A 819 30.06 -5.68 -24.53
N ALA A 820 29.34 -4.91 -25.33
CA ALA A 820 27.94 -4.64 -25.14
C ALA A 820 27.18 -4.76 -26.45
N HIS A 821 25.91 -5.13 -26.35
CA HIS A 821 24.95 -4.92 -27.41
C HIS A 821 24.57 -3.44 -27.41
N ILE A 822 25.29 -2.65 -28.20
CA ILE A 822 25.10 -1.21 -28.42
C ILE A 822 23.87 -1.02 -29.29
N LYS A 823 22.77 -0.63 -28.66
CA LYS A 823 21.49 -0.39 -29.33
C LYS A 823 21.50 0.98 -30.00
N GLU A 824 22.05 1.97 -29.32
CA GLU A 824 21.87 3.37 -29.68
C GLU A 824 23.08 4.23 -29.27
N VAL A 825 23.44 5.19 -30.11
CA VAL A 825 24.51 6.19 -29.90
C VAL A 825 23.89 7.58 -30.00
N VAL A 826 24.06 8.39 -28.96
CA VAL A 826 23.56 9.76 -28.87
C VAL A 826 24.73 10.72 -28.97
N ILE A 827 24.67 11.66 -29.91
CA ILE A 827 25.72 12.64 -30.14
C ILE A 827 25.20 14.05 -29.84
N TYR A 828 25.94 14.80 -29.03
CA TYR A 828 25.72 16.20 -28.72
C TYR A 828 26.67 17.06 -29.57
N ASN A 829 26.09 17.85 -30.46
CA ASN A 829 26.83 18.73 -31.37
C ASN A 829 27.20 20.06 -30.68
N ARG A 830 28.05 20.87 -31.30
CA ARG A 830 28.33 22.25 -30.88
C ARG A 830 27.19 23.20 -31.31
N LEU A 831 26.84 24.19 -30.47
CA LEU A 831 25.70 25.10 -30.70
C LEU A 831 25.98 26.60 -30.52
N ASP A 832 27.09 26.99 -29.89
CA ASP A 832 27.47 28.40 -29.76
C ASP A 832 27.88 29.02 -31.12
N CYS A 833 28.45 28.22 -32.00
CA CYS A 833 28.64 28.52 -33.42
C CYS A 833 28.77 27.20 -34.19
N CYS A 834 28.80 27.28 -35.53
CA CYS A 834 29.47 26.24 -36.31
C CYS A 834 28.86 24.83 -36.23
N SER A 835 27.59 24.72 -35.84
CA SER A 835 26.85 23.45 -35.68
C SER A 835 26.77 22.64 -36.98
N ASN A 836 26.90 23.31 -38.13
CA ASN A 836 26.95 22.72 -39.46
C ASN A 836 28.25 21.97 -39.80
N ARG A 837 29.23 21.92 -38.89
CA ARG A 837 30.48 21.13 -39.07
C ARG A 837 30.24 19.62 -38.98
N LEU A 838 29.22 19.17 -38.24
CA LEU A 838 28.91 17.76 -37.99
C LEU A 838 27.70 17.26 -38.80
N ASN A 839 27.70 17.52 -40.10
CA ASN A 839 26.59 17.17 -40.99
C ASN A 839 26.81 15.85 -41.76
N SER A 840 28.06 15.38 -41.85
CA SER A 840 28.44 14.17 -42.61
C SER A 840 29.47 13.35 -41.85
N PHE A 841 29.09 12.17 -41.33
CA PHE A 841 29.98 11.27 -40.57
C PHE A 841 29.44 9.84 -40.52
N ASP A 842 30.30 8.89 -40.11
CA ASP A 842 29.93 7.50 -39.85
C ASP A 842 30.14 7.12 -38.38
N ILE A 843 29.29 6.23 -37.85
CA ILE A 843 29.44 5.59 -36.53
C ILE A 843 29.86 4.14 -36.72
N ILE A 844 30.94 3.74 -36.07
CA ILE A 844 31.62 2.46 -36.25
C ILE A 844 31.70 1.74 -34.90
N VAL A 845 31.37 0.45 -34.86
CA VAL A 845 31.50 -0.42 -33.67
C VAL A 845 32.40 -1.60 -33.98
N ASP A 846 33.51 -1.73 -33.25
CA ASP A 846 34.56 -2.76 -33.45
C ASP A 846 34.91 -2.97 -34.94
N GLY A 847 35.17 -1.87 -35.66
CA GLY A 847 35.55 -1.89 -37.09
C GLY A 847 34.38 -1.92 -38.07
N HIS A 848 33.14 -2.16 -37.63
CA HIS A 848 31.96 -2.22 -38.50
C HIS A 848 31.14 -0.92 -38.48
N VAL A 849 30.92 -0.33 -39.66
CA VAL A 849 30.04 0.84 -39.81
C VAL A 849 28.59 0.42 -39.55
N CYS A 850 27.95 0.99 -38.54
CA CYS A 850 26.53 0.73 -38.25
C CYS A 850 25.61 1.89 -38.63
N VAL A 851 26.13 3.12 -38.75
CA VAL A 851 25.36 4.29 -39.17
C VAL A 851 26.18 5.14 -40.13
N ARG A 852 25.57 5.54 -41.24
CA ARG A 852 26.07 6.61 -42.13
C ARG A 852 25.13 7.79 -42.04
N HIS A 853 25.61 8.93 -41.57
CA HIS A 853 24.82 10.16 -41.45
C HIS A 853 25.24 11.19 -42.49
N ARG A 854 24.30 11.70 -43.28
CA ARG A 854 24.45 12.81 -44.22
C ARG A 854 23.23 13.75 -44.07
N SER A 855 23.44 15.06 -43.93
CA SER A 855 22.37 16.06 -43.73
C SER A 855 22.74 17.44 -44.30
N SER A 856 21.75 18.18 -44.81
CA SER A 856 21.92 19.58 -45.23
C SER A 856 21.82 20.58 -44.07
N THR A 857 21.18 20.20 -42.98
CA THR A 857 21.00 21.01 -41.76
C THR A 857 21.73 20.41 -40.56
N PHE A 858 22.03 21.25 -39.57
CA PHE A 858 22.64 20.80 -38.31
C PHE A 858 21.59 20.15 -37.38
N PHE A 859 22.06 19.46 -36.34
CA PHE A 859 21.25 19.02 -35.21
C PHE A 859 21.88 19.47 -33.89
N SER A 860 21.08 19.64 -32.84
CA SER A 860 21.58 19.86 -31.48
C SER A 860 22.01 18.54 -30.85
N VAL A 861 21.08 17.61 -30.67
CA VAL A 861 21.34 16.27 -30.13
C VAL A 861 20.62 15.27 -31.00
N LYS A 862 21.32 14.21 -31.44
CA LYS A 862 20.70 13.24 -32.33
C LYS A 862 20.88 11.79 -31.88
N SER A 863 19.74 11.12 -31.99
CA SER A 863 19.43 9.70 -31.85
C SER A 863 19.96 8.78 -32.97
N PHE A 864 21.00 7.97 -32.82
CA PHE A 864 21.41 7.02 -33.86
C PHE A 864 21.28 5.56 -33.41
N LYS A 865 20.40 4.79 -34.07
CA LYS A 865 20.27 3.34 -33.85
C LYS A 865 21.43 2.63 -34.54
N CYS A 866 22.15 1.81 -33.78
CA CYS A 866 23.32 1.07 -34.26
C CYS A 866 23.10 -0.45 -34.17
N ASN A 867 22.44 -0.93 -33.11
CA ASN A 867 22.11 -2.36 -32.88
C ASN A 867 23.26 -3.34 -33.22
N ARG A 868 24.47 -3.07 -32.71
CA ARG A 868 25.65 -3.92 -32.91
C ARG A 868 26.24 -4.36 -31.59
N VAL A 869 26.87 -5.53 -31.59
CA VAL A 869 27.65 -6.01 -30.45
C VAL A 869 29.10 -5.57 -30.63
N GLY A 870 29.67 -4.90 -29.63
CA GLY A 870 31.07 -4.55 -29.63
C GLY A 870 31.52 -3.80 -28.38
N ARG A 871 32.82 -3.52 -28.30
CA ARG A 871 33.45 -2.80 -27.19
C ARG A 871 33.83 -1.37 -27.55
N ASN A 872 34.31 -1.14 -28.77
CA ASN A 872 34.86 0.15 -29.21
C ASN A 872 33.86 0.86 -30.12
N VAL A 873 33.64 2.15 -29.87
CA VAL A 873 32.74 3.00 -30.67
C VAL A 873 33.54 4.16 -31.23
N ALA A 874 33.49 4.35 -32.55
CA ALA A 874 34.19 5.42 -33.24
C ALA A 874 33.24 6.29 -34.08
N ILE A 875 33.60 7.56 -34.24
CA ILE A 875 32.95 8.56 -35.09
C ILE A 875 34.00 9.07 -36.07
N LYS A 876 33.76 8.85 -37.36
CA LYS A 876 34.62 9.30 -38.45
C LYS A 876 33.91 10.37 -39.27
N SER A 877 34.42 11.60 -39.24
CA SER A 877 33.87 12.72 -40.02
C SER A 877 34.25 12.59 -41.49
N HIS A 878 33.27 12.85 -42.35
CA HIS A 878 33.42 12.99 -43.81
C HIS A 878 33.22 14.43 -44.28
N SER A 879 32.87 15.34 -43.37
CA SER A 879 32.87 16.78 -43.67
C SER A 879 34.31 17.25 -43.88
N LYS A 880 34.55 18.11 -44.88
CA LYS A 880 35.81 18.88 -45.04
C LYS A 880 35.93 19.99 -43.98
N LYS A 881 35.48 19.72 -42.75
CA LYS A 881 35.45 20.62 -41.59
C LYS A 881 35.91 19.87 -40.32
N TRP A 882 36.43 20.61 -39.35
CA TRP A 882 36.88 20.06 -38.06
C TRP A 882 35.79 19.25 -37.33
N LEU A 883 36.18 18.12 -36.74
CA LEU A 883 35.30 17.31 -35.91
C LEU A 883 35.25 17.90 -34.49
N THR A 884 34.04 18.21 -34.04
CA THR A 884 33.76 18.72 -32.70
C THR A 884 32.57 17.93 -32.14
N LEU A 885 32.79 17.25 -31.02
CA LEU A 885 31.79 16.47 -30.29
C LEU A 885 31.74 16.99 -28.86
N CYS A 886 30.56 17.37 -28.38
CA CYS A 886 30.38 17.90 -27.02
C CYS A 886 29.94 16.85 -26.00
N GLU A 887 29.42 15.71 -26.44
CA GLU A 887 29.21 14.51 -25.62
C GLU A 887 28.80 13.38 -26.58
N VAL A 888 29.25 12.15 -26.29
CA VAL A 888 28.88 10.92 -26.97
C VAL A 888 28.43 9.92 -25.92
N GLU A 889 27.13 9.64 -25.89
CA GLU A 889 26.55 8.65 -25.00
C GLU A 889 26.19 7.39 -25.77
N VAL A 890 26.43 6.22 -25.18
CA VAL A 890 26.02 4.94 -25.79
C VAL A 890 25.11 4.17 -24.86
N PHE A 891 24.08 3.57 -25.46
CA PHE A 891 23.03 2.89 -24.75
C PHE A 891 22.87 1.48 -25.28
N GLY A 892 22.69 0.56 -24.34
CA GLY A 892 22.62 -0.84 -24.67
C GLY A 892 22.62 -1.70 -23.43
N GLU A 893 23.02 -2.94 -23.61
CA GLU A 893 23.21 -3.86 -22.50
C GLU A 893 24.55 -4.54 -22.71
N TYR A 894 25.37 -4.57 -21.66
CA TYR A 894 26.52 -5.47 -21.67
C TYR A 894 26.04 -6.87 -22.01
N THR A 895 26.71 -7.52 -22.96
CA THR A 895 26.24 -8.81 -23.50
C THR A 895 26.06 -9.81 -22.36
N LYS A 896 24.91 -10.51 -22.33
CA LYS A 896 24.62 -11.58 -21.36
C LYS A 896 25.50 -12.82 -21.53
N LEU A 897 26.35 -12.84 -22.56
CA LEU A 897 27.48 -13.76 -22.74
C LEU A 897 28.68 -13.42 -21.84
N ALA A 898 28.41 -12.94 -20.63
CA ALA A 898 29.33 -13.00 -19.52
C ALA A 898 28.74 -14.01 -18.54
N ALA A 899 29.42 -15.15 -18.40
CA ALA A 899 29.16 -16.17 -17.40
C ALA A 899 28.66 -15.54 -16.08
N LYS A 900 27.59 -16.12 -15.52
CA LYS A 900 27.05 -15.77 -14.21
C LYS A 900 28.20 -15.48 -13.24
N ARG A 901 28.36 -14.21 -12.86
CA ARG A 901 29.35 -13.74 -11.87
C ARG A 901 29.07 -14.25 -10.44
N SER A 902 28.16 -15.22 -10.27
CA SER A 902 27.93 -15.90 -8.99
C SER A 902 28.90 -17.06 -8.74
N ASP A 903 29.71 -17.43 -9.74
CA ASP A 903 30.67 -18.52 -9.59
C ASP A 903 32.13 -18.06 -9.73
N VAL A 904 32.52 -16.92 -10.34
CA VAL A 904 33.94 -16.48 -10.34
C VAL A 904 34.35 -15.92 -8.98
N LEU A 905 35.33 -16.54 -8.32
CA LEU A 905 35.89 -16.16 -7.03
C LEU A 905 37.07 -15.18 -7.23
N PRO A 906 37.00 -13.96 -6.67
CA PRO A 906 38.12 -13.01 -6.71
C PRO A 906 39.39 -13.60 -6.10
N LEU A 907 40.50 -13.44 -6.82
CA LEU A 907 41.83 -13.80 -6.36
C LEU A 907 42.60 -12.57 -5.89
N SER A 908 43.46 -12.76 -4.90
CA SER A 908 44.31 -11.74 -4.28
C SER A 908 45.60 -12.39 -3.80
N HIS A 909 46.58 -11.59 -3.36
CA HIS A 909 47.82 -12.09 -2.77
C HIS A 909 48.53 -13.11 -3.69
N CYS A 910 48.78 -12.70 -4.93
CA CYS A 910 49.50 -13.55 -5.86
C CYS A 910 51.00 -13.58 -5.55
N SER A 911 51.65 -14.67 -5.94
CA SER A 911 53.11 -14.77 -5.95
C SER A 911 53.54 -15.71 -7.08
N GLN A 912 54.78 -15.57 -7.53
CA GLN A 912 55.34 -16.46 -8.55
C GLN A 912 56.81 -16.75 -8.25
N SER A 913 57.27 -17.92 -8.70
CA SER A 913 58.61 -18.44 -8.44
C SER A 913 59.80 -17.56 -8.88
N SER A 914 59.60 -16.64 -9.82
CA SER A 914 60.57 -15.62 -10.25
C SER A 914 59.86 -14.65 -11.20
N VAL A 915 60.37 -13.45 -11.39
CA VAL A 915 59.88 -12.49 -12.39
C VAL A 915 60.91 -12.39 -13.52
N GLY A 916 60.47 -12.61 -14.76
CA GLY A 916 61.24 -12.32 -15.97
C GLY A 916 60.54 -11.25 -16.79
N TRP A 917 61.29 -10.42 -17.53
CA TRP A 917 60.75 -9.46 -18.51
C TRP A 917 59.62 -8.53 -17.98
N ASN A 918 59.63 -8.20 -16.68
CA ASN A 918 58.58 -7.40 -16.00
C ASN A 918 57.17 -8.02 -16.01
N GLY A 919 57.04 -9.33 -16.22
CA GLY A 919 55.78 -10.07 -16.15
C GLY A 919 55.37 -10.44 -14.72
N VAL A 920 55.00 -9.45 -13.91
CA VAL A 920 54.60 -9.63 -12.49
C VAL A 920 53.32 -10.43 -12.31
N CYS A 921 53.14 -11.10 -11.16
CA CYS A 921 52.08 -12.09 -10.93
C CYS A 921 50.66 -11.53 -11.01
N SER A 922 50.49 -10.23 -10.72
CA SER A 922 49.19 -9.56 -10.64
C SER A 922 48.50 -9.46 -11.99
N ARG A 923 49.28 -9.50 -13.08
CA ARG A 923 48.76 -9.50 -14.46
C ARG A 923 47.84 -10.70 -14.74
N ALA A 924 48.05 -11.84 -14.09
CA ALA A 924 47.17 -13.00 -14.25
C ALA A 924 45.85 -12.89 -13.47
N ILE A 925 45.61 -11.83 -12.68
CA ILE A 925 44.39 -11.65 -11.88
C ILE A 925 43.82 -10.23 -11.98
N ASP A 926 44.27 -9.43 -12.95
CA ASP A 926 43.85 -8.04 -13.13
C ASP A 926 42.54 -7.91 -13.94
N GLY A 927 42.03 -9.03 -14.49
CA GLY A 927 40.82 -9.10 -15.29
C GLY A 927 41.02 -8.66 -16.75
N ASN A 928 42.26 -8.38 -17.16
CA ASN A 928 42.64 -8.18 -18.54
C ASN A 928 42.87 -9.55 -19.19
N THR A 929 42.01 -9.91 -20.15
CA THR A 929 42.12 -11.19 -20.87
C THR A 929 42.96 -11.08 -22.15
N ASN A 930 43.69 -9.97 -22.33
CA ASN A 930 44.54 -9.79 -23.51
C ASN A 930 45.67 -10.83 -23.48
N GLN A 931 45.81 -11.58 -24.56
CA GLN A 931 46.75 -12.70 -24.64
C GLN A 931 48.05 -12.34 -25.36
N HIS A 932 48.20 -11.07 -25.74
CA HIS A 932 49.43 -10.49 -26.31
C HIS A 932 50.29 -9.90 -25.19
N TYR A 933 51.57 -10.26 -25.15
CA TYR A 933 52.47 -9.87 -24.07
C TYR A 933 52.66 -8.36 -23.95
N TRP A 934 52.85 -7.69 -25.09
CA TRP A 934 52.97 -6.23 -25.18
C TRP A 934 51.68 -5.48 -24.81
N GLY A 935 50.57 -6.20 -24.63
CA GLY A 935 49.35 -5.68 -24.03
C GLY A 935 49.40 -5.52 -22.51
N HIS A 936 50.56 -5.77 -21.89
CA HIS A 936 50.83 -5.71 -20.44
C HIS A 936 49.92 -6.60 -19.58
N SER A 937 49.44 -7.71 -20.14
CA SER A 937 48.42 -8.57 -19.53
C SER A 937 48.96 -9.93 -19.08
N CYS A 938 50.19 -10.30 -19.46
CA CYS A 938 50.72 -11.64 -19.17
C CYS A 938 51.83 -11.61 -18.11
N THR A 939 51.80 -12.61 -17.21
CA THR A 939 52.89 -12.92 -16.28
C THR A 939 54.04 -13.59 -17.04
N HIS A 940 55.23 -13.61 -16.44
CA HIS A 940 56.41 -14.28 -17.00
C HIS A 940 57.42 -14.62 -15.91
N THR A 941 57.80 -15.90 -15.80
CA THR A 941 58.89 -16.34 -14.91
C THR A 941 60.25 -16.31 -15.60
N LYS A 942 61.36 -16.57 -14.90
CA LYS A 942 62.64 -16.97 -15.52
C LYS A 942 62.55 -18.44 -16.02
N LEU A 943 63.59 -18.92 -16.71
CA LEU A 943 63.63 -20.27 -17.31
C LEU A 943 63.85 -21.35 -16.24
N GLN A 944 62.76 -21.89 -15.68
CA GLN A 944 62.80 -22.86 -14.57
C GLN A 944 61.56 -23.76 -14.57
N LYS A 945 61.42 -24.70 -13.61
CA LYS A 945 60.11 -25.36 -13.34
C LYS A 945 59.22 -24.40 -12.54
N GLY A 946 58.79 -23.33 -13.20
CA GLY A 946 58.13 -22.19 -12.56
C GLY A 946 56.74 -22.52 -12.01
N TRP A 947 56.36 -21.81 -10.94
CA TRP A 947 55.02 -21.83 -10.36
C TRP A 947 54.45 -20.43 -10.19
N TRP A 948 53.13 -20.34 -10.20
CA TRP A 948 52.32 -19.16 -9.90
C TRP A 948 51.23 -19.54 -8.90
N THR A 949 50.95 -18.68 -7.93
CA THR A 949 49.92 -18.89 -6.90
C THR A 949 49.10 -17.64 -6.66
N ALA A 950 47.84 -17.80 -6.25
CA ALA A 950 47.00 -16.73 -5.71
C ALA A 950 45.92 -17.29 -4.79
N LYS A 951 45.34 -16.44 -3.92
CA LYS A 951 44.39 -16.85 -2.88
C LYS A 951 43.00 -16.26 -3.11
N THR A 952 41.97 -17.07 -2.90
CA THR A 952 40.58 -16.58 -2.77
C THR A 952 40.42 -15.79 -1.46
N GLN A 953 39.42 -14.90 -1.40
CA GLN A 953 39.20 -14.05 -0.22
C GLN A 953 38.84 -14.87 1.04
N LYS A 954 38.07 -15.95 0.87
CA LYS A 954 37.61 -16.86 1.92
C LYS A 954 37.71 -18.31 1.43
N LEU A 955 37.65 -19.26 2.37
CA LEU A 955 37.56 -20.69 2.05
C LEU A 955 36.41 -20.94 1.07
N ALA A 956 36.69 -21.63 -0.02
CA ALA A 956 35.74 -21.81 -1.10
C ALA A 956 35.75 -23.23 -1.65
N HIS A 957 34.57 -23.67 -2.10
CA HIS A 957 34.46 -24.87 -2.93
C HIS A 957 34.71 -24.47 -4.39
N ILE A 958 35.94 -24.66 -4.84
CA ILE A 958 36.45 -24.36 -6.19
C ILE A 958 36.04 -25.48 -7.14
N LYS A 959 35.15 -25.15 -8.08
CA LYS A 959 34.61 -26.08 -9.08
C LYS A 959 35.50 -26.18 -10.31
N GLU A 960 35.93 -25.06 -10.85
CA GLU A 960 36.66 -24.99 -12.13
C GLU A 960 37.70 -23.87 -12.11
N ILE A 961 38.76 -23.98 -12.91
CA ILE A 961 39.81 -22.97 -13.06
C ILE A 961 40.06 -22.77 -14.55
N LYS A 962 39.93 -21.53 -15.02
CA LYS A 962 40.11 -21.14 -16.42
C LYS A 962 41.41 -20.38 -16.59
N ILE A 963 42.24 -20.82 -17.54
CA ILE A 963 43.57 -20.27 -17.79
C ILE A 963 43.61 -19.70 -19.21
N PHE A 964 44.03 -18.44 -19.33
CA PHE A 964 44.30 -17.76 -20.60
C PHE A 964 45.80 -17.83 -20.86
N ASN A 965 46.17 -18.53 -21.93
CA ASN A 965 47.56 -18.68 -22.36
C ASN A 965 47.99 -17.47 -23.21
N ARG A 966 49.29 -17.26 -23.36
CA ARG A 966 49.85 -16.27 -24.28
C ARG A 966 49.64 -16.72 -25.74
N VAL A 967 49.39 -15.81 -26.69
CA VAL A 967 49.12 -16.15 -28.12
C VAL A 967 49.86 -15.34 -29.17
N ASP A 968 50.52 -14.24 -28.82
CA ASP A 968 51.38 -13.48 -29.74
C ASP A 968 52.65 -14.24 -30.13
N CYS A 969 53.11 -15.15 -29.28
CA CYS A 969 54.09 -16.20 -29.58
C CYS A 969 54.03 -17.22 -28.45
N CYS A 970 54.73 -18.34 -28.61
CA CYS A 970 55.21 -19.08 -27.44
C CYS A 970 54.15 -19.81 -26.59
N SER A 971 52.93 -19.96 -27.12
CA SER A 971 51.81 -20.67 -26.48
C SER A 971 52.14 -22.13 -26.12
N ASN A 972 53.06 -22.75 -26.86
CA ASN A 972 53.60 -24.10 -26.65
C ASN A 972 54.37 -24.27 -25.32
N ARG A 973 54.67 -23.19 -24.60
CA ARG A 973 55.31 -23.26 -23.28
C ARG A 973 54.38 -23.82 -22.18
N LEU A 974 53.05 -23.72 -22.32
CA LEU A 974 52.08 -24.18 -21.31
C LEU A 974 51.45 -25.54 -21.67
N THR A 975 52.28 -26.56 -21.89
CA THR A 975 51.83 -27.90 -22.34
C THR A 975 51.99 -29.03 -21.31
N ASN A 976 52.79 -28.82 -20.26
CA ASN A 976 53.00 -29.81 -19.18
C ASN A 976 53.03 -29.13 -17.79
N PHE A 977 51.90 -29.09 -17.10
CA PHE A 977 51.73 -28.43 -15.79
C PHE A 977 50.66 -29.09 -14.92
N VAL A 978 50.67 -28.78 -13.63
CA VAL A 978 49.67 -29.23 -12.65
C VAL A 978 49.00 -28.05 -11.98
N VAL A 979 47.72 -28.20 -11.64
CA VAL A 979 46.92 -27.24 -10.88
C VAL A 979 46.54 -27.86 -9.53
N THR A 980 46.84 -27.15 -8.45
CA THR A 980 46.54 -27.57 -7.08
C THR A 980 45.67 -26.54 -6.35
N VAL A 981 44.88 -27.02 -5.38
CA VAL A 981 44.12 -26.22 -4.41
C VAL A 981 44.57 -26.63 -3.02
N ASP A 982 45.11 -25.70 -2.24
CA ASP A 982 45.71 -25.94 -0.90
C ASP A 982 46.66 -27.16 -0.90
N GLY A 983 47.52 -27.26 -1.91
CA GLY A 983 48.48 -28.37 -2.05
C GLY A 983 47.93 -29.65 -2.69
N HIS A 984 46.60 -29.84 -2.71
CA HIS A 984 45.99 -31.02 -3.34
C HIS A 984 45.85 -30.84 -4.85
N VAL A 985 46.34 -31.81 -5.62
CA VAL A 985 46.17 -31.84 -7.08
C VAL A 985 44.68 -31.92 -7.43
N CYS A 986 44.21 -30.98 -8.25
CA CYS A 986 42.83 -31.00 -8.75
C CYS A 986 42.72 -31.08 -10.27
N ALA A 987 43.75 -30.69 -11.02
CA ALA A 987 43.86 -30.98 -12.45
C ALA A 987 45.32 -31.10 -12.88
N SER A 988 45.59 -31.89 -13.92
CA SER A 988 46.90 -32.01 -14.56
C SER A 988 46.74 -31.86 -16.07
N TYR A 989 47.70 -31.21 -16.72
CA TYR A 989 47.72 -31.05 -18.17
C TYR A 989 49.07 -31.50 -18.70
N ASN A 990 49.08 -32.55 -19.50
CA ASN A 990 50.26 -33.05 -20.22
C ASN A 990 49.82 -33.42 -21.64
N SER A 991 49.97 -32.49 -22.59
CA SER A 991 49.52 -32.68 -23.97
C SER A 991 50.38 -31.89 -24.94
N ARG A 992 50.66 -32.45 -26.12
CA ARG A 992 51.35 -31.72 -27.21
C ARG A 992 50.50 -30.58 -27.78
N SER A 993 49.18 -30.59 -27.56
CA SER A 993 48.25 -29.59 -28.06
C SER A 993 48.31 -28.28 -27.26
N VAL A 994 48.48 -27.18 -27.99
CA VAL A 994 48.48 -25.82 -27.46
C VAL A 994 47.04 -25.32 -27.34
N PHE A 995 46.74 -24.53 -26.30
CA PHE A 995 45.44 -23.88 -26.14
C PHE A 995 45.58 -22.38 -25.98
N LYS A 996 44.60 -21.65 -26.51
CA LYS A 996 44.41 -20.22 -26.26
C LYS A 996 43.76 -19.98 -24.90
N VAL A 997 42.63 -20.62 -24.61
CA VAL A 997 41.98 -20.58 -23.29
C VAL A 997 41.45 -21.97 -22.96
N LYS A 998 41.66 -22.45 -21.73
CA LYS A 998 41.18 -23.76 -21.30
C LYS A 998 40.64 -23.72 -19.88
N THR A 999 39.54 -24.43 -19.64
CA THR A 999 38.91 -24.59 -18.32
C THR A 999 39.19 -25.99 -17.80
N PHE A 1000 39.65 -26.06 -16.55
CA PHE A 1000 39.97 -27.29 -15.84
C PHE A 1000 38.97 -27.52 -14.71
N LYS A 1001 38.34 -28.69 -14.64
CA LYS A 1001 37.49 -29.07 -13.51
C LYS A 1001 38.38 -29.39 -12.30
N CYS A 1002 37.96 -28.98 -11.11
CA CYS A 1002 38.76 -29.06 -9.88
C CYS A 1002 37.93 -29.67 -8.73
N ASN A 1003 36.71 -29.15 -8.46
CA ASN A 1003 35.82 -29.59 -7.37
C ASN A 1003 36.52 -29.88 -6.02
N LYS A 1004 37.38 -28.96 -5.58
CA LYS A 1004 38.08 -29.04 -4.28
C LYS A 1004 37.68 -27.88 -3.37
N VAL A 1005 37.71 -28.10 -2.06
CA VAL A 1005 37.58 -27.02 -1.08
C VAL A 1005 38.97 -26.53 -0.72
N GLY A 1006 39.19 -25.23 -0.79
CA GLY A 1006 40.43 -24.61 -0.35
C GLY A 1006 40.48 -23.12 -0.63
N ARG A 1007 41.65 -22.51 -0.42
CA ARG A 1007 41.86 -21.07 -0.54
C ARG A 1007 42.96 -20.69 -1.53
N VAL A 1008 44.03 -21.46 -1.61
CA VAL A 1008 45.23 -21.18 -2.40
C VAL A 1008 45.19 -21.99 -3.70
N VAL A 1009 45.20 -21.31 -4.85
CA VAL A 1009 45.29 -21.95 -6.17
C VAL A 1009 46.72 -21.80 -6.68
N MET A 1010 47.36 -22.91 -7.04
CA MET A 1010 48.70 -22.90 -7.63
C MET A 1010 48.72 -23.62 -8.99
N ILE A 1011 49.44 -23.03 -9.94
CA ILE A 1011 49.73 -23.60 -11.26
C ILE A 1011 51.25 -23.77 -11.34
N ARG A 1012 51.71 -25.01 -11.56
CA ARG A 1012 53.14 -25.35 -11.57
C ARG A 1012 53.52 -26.10 -12.84
N SER A 1013 54.49 -25.58 -13.58
CA SER A 1013 55.08 -26.26 -14.74
C SER A 1013 55.88 -27.48 -14.29
N ARG A 1014 55.73 -28.60 -15.01
CA ARG A 1014 56.56 -29.80 -14.79
C ARG A 1014 57.81 -29.83 -15.68
N LYS A 1015 57.84 -29.01 -16.73
CA LYS A 1015 59.02 -28.82 -17.60
C LYS A 1015 59.77 -27.53 -17.28
N ARG A 1016 61.08 -27.50 -17.53
CA ARG A 1016 61.93 -26.31 -17.40
C ARG A 1016 61.61 -25.35 -18.56
N THR A 1017 60.79 -24.34 -18.29
CA THR A 1017 60.28 -23.40 -19.30
C THR A 1017 59.90 -22.07 -18.65
N TYR A 1018 59.67 -21.03 -19.43
CA TYR A 1018 58.98 -19.83 -18.93
C TYR A 1018 57.50 -20.14 -18.70
N LEU A 1019 56.98 -19.85 -17.50
CA LEU A 1019 55.56 -19.91 -17.19
C LEU A 1019 54.94 -18.53 -17.47
N THR A 1020 54.02 -18.47 -18.44
CA THR A 1020 53.30 -17.26 -18.82
C THR A 1020 51.81 -17.49 -18.73
N LEU A 1021 51.13 -16.70 -17.90
CA LEU A 1021 49.69 -16.74 -17.68
C LEU A 1021 49.13 -15.35 -17.94
N CYS A 1022 48.18 -15.21 -18.87
CA CYS A 1022 47.60 -13.92 -19.22
C CYS A 1022 46.36 -13.56 -18.42
N GLU A 1023 45.67 -14.56 -17.86
CA GLU A 1023 44.59 -14.39 -16.90
C GLU A 1023 44.27 -15.78 -16.31
N VAL A 1024 43.95 -15.82 -15.03
CA VAL A 1024 43.52 -17.02 -14.30
C VAL A 1024 42.23 -16.70 -13.56
N GLN A 1025 41.15 -17.39 -13.94
CA GLN A 1025 39.83 -17.21 -13.35
C GLN A 1025 39.40 -18.47 -12.61
N VAL A 1026 39.11 -18.33 -11.32
CA VAL A 1026 38.68 -19.43 -10.46
C VAL A 1026 37.16 -19.38 -10.31
N PHE A 1027 36.49 -20.50 -10.53
CA PHE A 1027 35.04 -20.64 -10.45
C PHE A 1027 34.67 -21.57 -9.28
N GLY A 1028 33.73 -21.18 -8.43
CA GLY A 1028 33.34 -21.86 -7.21
C GLY A 1028 32.41 -21.00 -6.34
N LYS A 1029 32.21 -21.41 -5.09
CA LYS A 1029 31.41 -20.65 -4.11
C LYS A 1029 32.11 -20.57 -2.75
N TYR A 1030 32.08 -19.40 -2.12
CA TYR A 1030 32.54 -19.26 -0.74
C TYR A 1030 31.69 -20.11 0.21
N PHE A 1031 32.35 -20.79 1.13
CA PHE A 1031 31.69 -21.55 2.20
C PHE A 1031 30.97 -20.56 3.14
N LYS A 1032 29.65 -20.66 3.29
CA LYS A 1032 28.85 -19.74 4.14
C LYS A 1032 28.95 -20.15 5.61
N ARG A 1033 29.43 -19.26 6.51
CA ARG A 1033 29.26 -19.43 7.97
C ARG A 1033 27.77 -19.31 8.34
N ARG A 1034 27.32 -20.13 9.30
CA ARG A 1034 25.93 -20.25 9.78
C ARG A 1034 25.54 -19.08 10.72
N PRO A 1035 24.23 -18.74 10.87
CA PRO A 1035 23.76 -17.74 11.84
C PRO A 1035 24.08 -18.18 13.27
N LYS A 1036 24.58 -17.27 14.11
CA LYS A 1036 24.93 -17.52 15.52
C LYS A 1036 23.74 -17.07 16.38
N PHE A 1037 23.00 -18.02 16.94
CA PHE A 1037 22.24 -17.80 18.17
C PHE A 1037 23.23 -18.05 19.32
N GLU A 1038 23.15 -17.23 20.37
CA GLU A 1038 24.10 -17.24 21.49
C GLU A 1038 23.88 -18.48 22.37
N TYR A 1039 24.96 -19.19 22.67
CA TYR A 1039 24.93 -20.31 23.61
C TYR A 1039 25.12 -19.74 25.00
N LEU A 1040 24.16 -20.01 25.87
CA LEU A 1040 24.09 -19.42 27.21
C LEU A 1040 24.63 -20.36 28.30
N GLY A 1041 24.91 -21.62 27.95
CA GLY A 1041 25.46 -22.61 28.88
C GLY A 1041 24.72 -23.95 28.86
N CYS A 1042 25.27 -24.90 29.61
CA CYS A 1042 24.66 -26.20 29.88
C CYS A 1042 23.95 -26.16 31.22
N PHE A 1043 22.70 -26.63 31.30
CA PHE A 1043 21.91 -26.56 32.54
C PHE A 1043 21.35 -27.92 32.91
N TYR A 1044 21.25 -28.19 34.21
CA TYR A 1044 20.57 -29.37 34.73
C TYR A 1044 19.08 -29.32 34.39
N ASP A 1045 18.51 -30.48 34.07
CA ASP A 1045 17.06 -30.64 33.93
C ASP A 1045 16.57 -31.73 34.89
N SER A 1046 15.35 -31.61 35.35
CA SER A 1046 14.72 -32.55 36.31
C SER A 1046 13.32 -32.91 35.85
N GLU A 1047 12.89 -34.15 36.08
CA GLU A 1047 11.49 -34.53 35.83
C GLU A 1047 10.53 -33.97 36.88
N GLU A 1048 11.05 -33.71 38.10
CA GLU A 1048 10.30 -33.15 39.22
C GLU A 1048 10.22 -31.61 39.15
N TYR A 1049 11.30 -30.98 38.67
CA TYR A 1049 11.41 -29.52 38.50
C TYR A 1049 11.97 -29.15 37.11
N PRO A 1050 11.22 -29.32 36.02
CA PRO A 1050 11.74 -29.13 34.67
C PRO A 1050 12.14 -27.69 34.39
N ASP A 1051 13.30 -27.52 33.77
CA ASP A 1051 13.86 -26.21 33.45
C ASP A 1051 13.03 -25.50 32.38
N PHE A 1052 12.44 -26.29 31.48
CA PHE A 1052 11.47 -25.83 30.48
C PHE A 1052 10.15 -26.61 30.60
N PHE A 1053 9.08 -25.93 31.05
CA PHE A 1053 7.73 -26.53 31.17
C PHE A 1053 7.12 -27.02 29.85
N ILE A 1054 7.64 -26.57 28.69
CA ILE A 1054 7.08 -26.91 27.38
C ILE A 1054 8.13 -27.62 26.52
N LYS A 1055 7.98 -28.95 26.42
CA LYS A 1055 8.59 -29.73 25.35
C LYS A 1055 7.98 -29.31 24.02
N ALA A 1056 8.78 -28.63 23.19
CA ALA A 1056 8.32 -28.03 21.97
C ALA A 1056 8.22 -29.03 20.82
N ALA A 1057 9.21 -29.92 20.70
CA ALA A 1057 9.24 -30.98 19.70
C ALA A 1057 10.29 -32.06 20.04
N SER A 1058 10.07 -33.27 19.53
CA SER A 1058 11.14 -34.26 19.34
C SER A 1058 11.21 -34.64 17.87
N ASN A 1059 12.42 -34.71 17.31
CA ASN A 1059 12.61 -34.91 15.88
C ASN A 1059 13.89 -35.71 15.62
N SER A 1060 13.81 -36.75 14.79
CA SER A 1060 14.97 -37.58 14.40
C SER A 1060 15.98 -36.85 13.50
N LYS A 1061 15.65 -35.64 13.02
CA LYS A 1061 16.56 -34.75 12.30
C LYS A 1061 16.63 -33.39 13.01
N MET A 1062 16.75 -33.39 14.34
CA MET A 1062 16.82 -32.17 15.14
C MET A 1062 18.18 -31.48 14.98
N THR A 1063 18.18 -30.15 14.93
CA THR A 1063 19.39 -29.32 15.01
C THR A 1063 19.09 -28.11 15.87
N GLN A 1064 20.09 -27.48 16.48
CA GLN A 1064 19.92 -26.22 17.24
C GLN A 1064 19.10 -25.18 16.43
N ARG A 1065 19.41 -25.00 15.13
CA ARG A 1065 18.67 -24.10 14.22
C ARG A 1065 17.20 -24.48 14.04
N LYS A 1066 16.89 -25.77 14.00
CA LYS A 1066 15.52 -26.25 13.86
C LYS A 1066 14.72 -25.94 15.12
N CYS A 1067 15.34 -26.12 16.28
CA CYS A 1067 14.75 -25.77 17.57
C CYS A 1067 14.52 -24.26 17.70
N ASN A 1068 15.53 -23.43 17.38
CA ASN A 1068 15.39 -21.97 17.30
C ASN A 1068 14.18 -21.55 16.46
N ARG A 1069 14.00 -22.14 15.27
CA ARG A 1069 12.84 -21.82 14.41
C ARG A 1069 11.50 -22.22 15.05
N PHE A 1070 11.44 -23.36 15.73
CA PHE A 1070 10.23 -23.79 16.44
C PHE A 1070 9.89 -22.82 17.57
N CYS A 1071 10.86 -22.44 18.39
CA CYS A 1071 10.64 -21.53 19.52
C CYS A 1071 10.33 -20.10 19.07
N LYS A 1072 11.00 -19.62 18.02
CA LYS A 1072 10.64 -18.37 17.34
C LYS A 1072 9.18 -18.35 16.88
N SER A 1073 8.69 -19.44 16.27
CA SER A 1073 7.28 -19.52 15.83
C SER A 1073 6.28 -19.51 16.98
N ARG A 1074 6.72 -19.83 18.19
CA ARG A 1074 5.94 -19.78 19.43
C ARG A 1074 6.11 -18.47 20.20
N GLY A 1075 7.04 -17.61 19.76
CA GLY A 1075 7.26 -16.28 20.34
C GLY A 1075 8.06 -16.28 21.64
N THR A 1076 8.79 -17.35 21.96
CA THR A 1076 9.52 -17.47 23.23
C THR A 1076 10.91 -16.84 23.18
N THR A 1077 11.45 -16.44 24.34
CA THR A 1077 12.76 -15.79 24.46
C THR A 1077 13.93 -16.77 24.38
N TYR A 1078 13.82 -17.95 25.01
CA TYR A 1078 14.88 -18.96 25.03
C TYR A 1078 14.44 -20.27 24.36
N PHE A 1079 15.44 -21.03 23.91
CA PHE A 1079 15.26 -22.41 23.49
C PHE A 1079 16.36 -23.30 24.02
N ALA A 1080 16.04 -24.57 24.26
CA ALA A 1080 17.00 -25.57 24.65
C ALA A 1080 16.90 -26.82 23.78
N VAL A 1081 18.03 -27.50 23.60
CA VAL A 1081 18.10 -28.83 22.99
C VAL A 1081 18.67 -29.83 23.98
N GLN A 1082 18.07 -31.02 24.02
CA GLN A 1082 18.41 -32.07 24.99
C GLN A 1082 18.47 -33.42 24.29
N SER A 1083 19.39 -34.27 24.73
CA SER A 1083 19.57 -35.66 24.26
C SER A 1083 19.63 -35.79 22.73
N GLY A 1084 20.15 -34.77 22.04
CA GLY A 1084 20.35 -34.79 20.58
C GLY A 1084 19.09 -34.64 19.72
N ASN A 1085 17.89 -34.92 20.23
CA ASN A 1085 16.66 -34.96 19.43
C ASN A 1085 15.47 -34.21 20.02
N ARG A 1086 15.57 -33.70 21.26
CA ARG A 1086 14.50 -32.95 21.92
C ARG A 1086 14.76 -31.44 21.84
N CYS A 1087 13.68 -30.69 21.75
CA CYS A 1087 13.66 -29.24 21.69
C CYS A 1087 12.64 -28.71 22.70
N PHE A 1088 13.04 -27.70 23.45
CA PHE A 1088 12.27 -27.03 24.48
C PHE A 1088 12.25 -25.53 24.22
N CYS A 1089 11.15 -24.87 24.56
CA CYS A 1089 10.97 -23.43 24.40
C CYS A 1089 10.42 -22.85 25.70
N GLY A 1090 10.92 -21.70 26.13
CA GLY A 1090 10.50 -21.09 27.39
C GLY A 1090 10.92 -19.63 27.51
N GLU A 1091 10.40 -18.97 28.53
CA GLU A 1091 10.77 -17.58 28.86
C GLU A 1091 11.85 -17.51 29.93
N ASN A 1092 12.11 -18.59 30.67
CA ASN A 1092 13.12 -18.71 31.73
C ASN A 1092 13.88 -20.04 31.58
N TYR A 1093 15.07 -20.13 32.18
CA TYR A 1093 15.94 -21.30 32.27
C TYR A 1093 16.82 -21.19 33.52
N GLY A 1094 17.50 -22.28 33.91
CA GLY A 1094 18.41 -22.34 35.04
C GLY A 1094 17.80 -22.74 36.39
N ASN A 1095 16.56 -23.26 36.43
CA ASN A 1095 15.87 -23.62 37.68
C ASN A 1095 16.59 -24.70 38.50
N ASN A 1096 17.41 -25.55 37.85
CA ASN A 1096 18.17 -26.61 38.50
C ASN A 1096 19.68 -26.32 38.55
N GLY A 1097 20.10 -25.08 38.24
CA GLY A 1097 21.52 -24.70 38.21
C GLY A 1097 22.25 -25.05 36.92
N GLU A 1098 23.44 -24.46 36.78
CA GLU A 1098 24.36 -24.66 35.65
C GLU A 1098 25.13 -25.98 35.80
N ALA A 1099 25.28 -26.70 34.68
CA ALA A 1099 26.09 -27.91 34.58
C ALA A 1099 27.40 -27.59 33.85
N GLU A 1100 28.42 -28.46 33.99
CA GLU A 1100 29.63 -28.30 33.20
C GLU A 1100 29.30 -28.41 31.71
N ASP A 1101 29.90 -27.54 30.89
CA ASP A 1101 29.65 -27.53 29.44
C ASP A 1101 29.97 -28.88 28.77
N GLY A 1102 30.88 -29.66 29.36
CA GLY A 1102 31.21 -31.03 28.95
C GLY A 1102 30.04 -32.02 29.03
N ASP A 1103 29.02 -31.74 29.86
CA ASP A 1103 27.82 -32.57 30.00
C ASP A 1103 26.85 -32.41 28.81
N CYS A 1104 26.91 -31.28 28.10
CA CYS A 1104 26.12 -31.01 26.90
C CYS A 1104 26.78 -31.56 25.62
N ASN A 1105 27.26 -32.81 25.68
CA ASN A 1105 28.12 -33.43 24.66
C ASN A 1105 27.41 -34.32 23.62
N VAL A 1106 26.09 -34.47 23.69
CA VAL A 1106 25.34 -35.36 22.79
C VAL A 1106 25.18 -34.70 21.41
N PRO A 1107 25.57 -35.36 20.29
CA PRO A 1107 25.39 -34.81 18.95
C PRO A 1107 23.92 -34.59 18.58
N CYS A 1108 23.64 -33.55 17.79
CA CYS A 1108 22.32 -33.35 17.21
C CYS A 1108 21.97 -34.46 16.21
N SER A 1109 20.80 -35.08 16.36
CA SER A 1109 20.30 -36.14 15.47
C SER A 1109 20.21 -35.76 13.98
N GLY A 1110 20.06 -34.46 13.67
CA GLY A 1110 20.05 -33.93 12.31
C GLY A 1110 21.35 -33.30 11.84
N ASP A 1111 22.39 -33.24 12.67
CA ASP A 1111 23.72 -32.71 12.35
C ASP A 1111 24.76 -33.18 13.39
N SER A 1112 25.47 -34.27 13.09
CA SER A 1112 26.43 -34.89 14.03
C SER A 1112 27.64 -34.02 14.35
N GLY A 1113 27.89 -32.96 13.56
CA GLY A 1113 28.97 -32.01 13.80
C GLY A 1113 28.65 -30.93 14.84
N ILE A 1114 27.46 -30.96 15.46
CA ILE A 1114 27.00 -29.96 16.44
C ILE A 1114 26.41 -30.66 17.67
N LYS A 1115 26.66 -30.11 18.86
CA LYS A 1115 26.14 -30.64 20.13
C LYS A 1115 24.72 -30.12 20.45
N CYS A 1116 23.89 -30.98 21.03
CA CYS A 1116 22.47 -30.72 21.32
C CYS A 1116 22.10 -31.22 22.73
N GLY A 1117 22.78 -30.67 23.74
CA GLY A 1117 22.57 -30.99 25.15
C GLY A 1117 23.11 -32.36 25.55
N GLY A 1118 22.59 -32.90 26.65
CA GLY A 1118 22.93 -34.22 27.19
C GLY A 1118 21.68 -34.97 27.68
N LYS A 1119 21.86 -36.10 28.37
CA LYS A 1119 20.74 -36.77 29.06
C LYS A 1119 20.41 -35.94 30.31
N MET A 1120 19.20 -35.39 30.40
CA MET A 1120 18.81 -34.45 31.48
C MET A 1120 19.74 -33.23 31.60
N ARG A 1121 20.26 -32.77 30.46
CA ARG A 1121 21.12 -31.58 30.35
C ARG A 1121 20.69 -30.75 29.16
N ASN A 1122 20.28 -29.52 29.43
CA ASN A 1122 19.77 -28.59 28.44
C ASN A 1122 20.90 -27.69 27.95
N ALA A 1123 21.24 -27.79 26.66
CA ALA A 1123 22.06 -26.77 26.02
C ALA A 1123 21.13 -25.60 25.65
N VAL A 1124 21.28 -24.46 26.34
CA VAL A 1124 20.37 -23.32 26.28
C VAL A 1124 20.92 -22.22 25.38
N PHE A 1125 20.01 -21.58 24.63
CA PHE A 1125 20.33 -20.53 23.68
C PHE A 1125 19.26 -19.43 23.65
N GLU A 1126 19.63 -18.20 23.30
CA GLU A 1126 18.67 -17.13 23.01
C GLU A 1126 18.06 -17.28 21.60
N VAL A 1127 16.74 -17.07 21.48
CA VAL A 1127 16.02 -17.14 20.21
C VAL A 1127 16.35 -15.92 19.33
N ASP A 1128 16.93 -16.15 18.15
CA ASP A 1128 17.27 -15.10 17.19
C ASP A 1128 16.00 -14.51 16.51
N LYS A 1129 15.64 -13.29 16.93
CA LYS A 1129 14.48 -12.53 16.44
C LYS A 1129 14.64 -12.01 15.00
N ASN A 1130 15.84 -12.03 14.40
CA ASN A 1130 16.14 -11.37 13.11
C ASN A 1130 16.15 -12.24 11.84
N VAL A 1131 15.93 -13.55 11.92
CA VAL A 1131 15.86 -14.41 10.71
C VAL A 1131 14.47 -14.38 10.04
N SER A 1132 14.40 -13.98 8.76
CA SER A 1132 13.23 -14.12 7.87
C SER A 1132 13.27 -15.40 7.03
#